data_AF-A0A1Q2MG61-F1
#
_entry.id   AF-A0A1Q2MG61-F1
#
_cell.length_a   1.000
_cell.length_b   1.000
_cell.length_c   1.000
_cell.angle_alpha   90.00
_cell.angle_beta   90.00
_cell.angle_gamma   90.00
#
_symmetry.space_group_name_H-M   'P 1'
#
loop_
_entity.id
_entity.type
_entity.pdbx_description
1 polymer ?
#
loop_
_entity_poly.entity_id
_entity_poly.type
_entity_poly.pdbx_seq_one_letter_code
_entity_poly.pdbx_strand_id
1 'polypeptide(L)'
;MKAKIILICIISLLCASISSALNVSAVLGSDGTDFDPWNQQRWAGWYENGILVEPFIIDMSVTFKARSEPWEVDTGNLNPYQGNQPQLLVLSADADIVLDGNNVTIDSRKPRIKSWSLQDLYSNVVDTTQDYDRTVGVYLAQSDPIDNNSRGSTIKNLTLKGFVHGIAANHFHLRDVYVENVTLERNIWGLFPRGANAAVTNSYIAENVLGGLYGEYNSRNWVFTNNTFRDNNTNGIRSYGDMALDACYNYVVSDNEFLGARYATQSSFGTYYHTSISLYRNAGEQEDIREFAARNILIKDNSFTGYNIAVDHAPRTGWDHWLDQSGETRCYTAYNTIENNTFENCKIGVLLRNNYNKILNNTFLNVPKEIVMHNVFYSMHHNTIDQPGTDVWLWSVDSDYEDYAQYIPYANAGAGIPAWEKFYHVICPGQYPDFHYDGQAELLVAETLLVPQECDINSDTIVNLADFNLLASDWLSSGSSIPFSRMSTDINSSGIVNSGDLVYCGKGWHKENDKIDAYASGGKPVDIATGNMAKYEPGDEIAVIWNRPVSRINSTDYFTVIIYNQDGVELDRCARSETRWAKIAAGNFLPDTGYIKENDNYEIAAVPTVPDTNGCYPLYIFRKGFAEPAVVLLEDNTIPFADIVGGDFDDGSDEYQEIAYKLEGTDTIRYAKPSNTAWSAVSRNAATDITGITAGDFDGDSLDSEVAAVTASPGPALIYRAGSDSHHAAAGNTGRKWILCAAGNFDGALRAKDEIALISDTPVNGIYEIAYFALRSDVPFKVSRSKSLSLKPASVVSGKFIVDEKLNKYETLENISEEDFFAEIDNWGDHLAVLPEFKLSESYPIFWLCTSITQDEQSHYRLIPLLR
;
A
#
# COMPACT_ATOMS: atom_id res chain seq x y z
N MET A 1 12.43 -9.92 -62.59
CA MET A 1 13.25 -9.29 -61.53
C MET A 1 12.45 -9.17 -60.22
N LYS A 2 11.89 -10.30 -59.73
CA LYS A 2 11.05 -10.38 -58.50
C LYS A 2 11.22 -11.73 -57.79
N ALA A 3 12.47 -12.20 -57.68
CA ALA A 3 12.79 -13.48 -57.02
C ALA A 3 14.10 -13.44 -56.21
N LYS A 4 14.65 -12.25 -55.92
CA LYS A 4 15.93 -12.10 -55.18
C LYS A 4 15.85 -11.26 -53.90
N ILE A 5 14.67 -10.79 -53.49
CA ILE A 5 14.52 -9.98 -52.27
C ILE A 5 13.91 -10.77 -51.09
N ILE A 6 13.23 -11.90 -51.34
CA ILE A 6 12.64 -12.72 -50.26
C ILE A 6 13.66 -13.66 -49.60
N LEU A 7 14.76 -14.00 -50.28
CA LEU A 7 15.77 -14.92 -49.73
C LEU A 7 16.75 -14.26 -48.74
N ILE A 8 16.85 -12.91 -48.75
CA ILE A 8 17.74 -12.20 -47.81
C ILE A 8 17.02 -11.91 -46.48
N CYS A 9 15.70 -11.68 -46.47
CA CYS A 9 14.95 -11.47 -45.23
C CYS A 9 14.64 -12.76 -44.45
N ILE A 10 14.66 -13.94 -45.09
CA ILE A 10 14.46 -15.22 -44.40
C ILE A 10 15.76 -15.74 -43.78
N ILE A 11 16.93 -15.31 -44.26
CA ILE A 11 18.22 -15.73 -43.68
C ILE A 11 18.64 -14.83 -42.50
N SER A 12 18.17 -13.58 -42.43
CA SER A 12 18.41 -12.70 -41.26
C SER A 12 17.43 -12.90 -40.09
N LEU A 13 16.37 -13.70 -40.26
CA LEU A 13 15.46 -14.12 -39.19
C LEU A 13 15.77 -15.54 -38.65
N LEU A 14 16.79 -16.22 -39.18
CA LEU A 14 17.18 -17.59 -38.82
C LEU A 14 18.59 -17.70 -38.20
N CYS A 15 19.22 -16.57 -37.83
CA CYS A 15 20.52 -16.55 -37.14
C CYS A 15 20.53 -15.73 -35.84
N ALA A 16 19.40 -15.65 -35.13
CA ALA A 16 19.47 -15.79 -33.69
C ALA A 16 19.35 -17.29 -33.45
N SER A 17 20.48 -18.00 -33.47
CA SER A 17 20.52 -19.31 -32.82
C SER A 17 20.10 -19.07 -31.38
N ILE A 18 18.84 -19.35 -31.08
CA ILE A 18 18.41 -19.62 -29.71
C ILE A 18 19.28 -20.82 -29.35
N SER A 19 20.42 -20.56 -28.71
CA SER A 19 21.22 -21.61 -28.11
C SER A 19 20.25 -22.32 -27.17
N SER A 20 19.93 -23.57 -27.47
CA SER A 20 19.10 -24.36 -26.57
C SER A 20 19.89 -24.51 -25.29
N ALA A 21 19.48 -23.78 -24.25
CA ALA A 21 20.18 -23.78 -22.97
C ALA A 21 20.44 -25.23 -22.51
N LEU A 22 21.67 -25.51 -22.11
CA LEU A 22 22.15 -26.86 -21.94
C LEU A 22 21.92 -27.34 -20.50
N ASN A 23 21.20 -28.45 -20.35
CA ASN A 23 20.94 -29.09 -19.07
C ASN A 23 22.17 -29.85 -18.56
N VAL A 24 22.44 -29.75 -17.25
CA VAL A 24 23.56 -30.48 -16.63
C VAL A 24 23.32 -31.99 -16.64
N SER A 25 22.07 -32.44 -16.58
CA SER A 25 21.72 -33.87 -16.66
C SER A 25 22.17 -34.54 -17.97
N ALA A 26 22.34 -33.77 -19.06
CA ALA A 26 22.83 -34.29 -20.33
C ALA A 26 24.28 -34.80 -20.25
N VAL A 27 25.05 -34.33 -19.26
CA VAL A 27 26.46 -34.69 -19.05
C VAL A 27 26.64 -35.55 -17.78
N LEU A 28 25.89 -35.27 -16.71
CA LEU A 28 25.96 -36.03 -15.46
C LEU A 28 25.15 -37.33 -15.51
N GLY A 29 24.13 -37.43 -16.37
CA GLY A 29 23.19 -38.54 -16.34
C GLY A 29 22.29 -38.48 -15.11
N SER A 30 22.28 -39.53 -14.28
CA SER A 30 21.36 -39.64 -13.13
C SER A 30 22.04 -39.59 -11.76
N ASP A 31 23.37 -39.51 -11.71
CA ASP A 31 24.14 -39.58 -10.46
C ASP A 31 24.21 -38.22 -9.72
N GLY A 32 24.23 -37.10 -10.44
CA GLY A 32 24.26 -35.73 -9.90
C GLY A 32 25.52 -35.40 -9.10
N THR A 33 26.45 -36.34 -8.94
CA THR A 33 27.67 -36.18 -8.15
C THR A 33 28.83 -35.64 -8.97
N ASP A 34 29.81 -35.05 -8.29
CA ASP A 34 31.04 -34.51 -8.90
C ASP A 34 30.76 -33.48 -10.00
N PHE A 35 29.81 -32.56 -9.78
CA PHE A 35 29.60 -31.42 -10.68
C PHE A 35 30.84 -30.51 -10.62
N ASP A 36 31.63 -30.50 -11.71
CA ASP A 36 32.92 -29.83 -11.79
C ASP A 36 32.96 -28.83 -12.97
N PRO A 37 32.18 -27.73 -12.92
CA PRO A 37 31.96 -26.85 -14.08
C PRO A 37 33.25 -26.26 -14.69
N TRP A 38 34.34 -26.16 -13.92
CA TRP A 38 35.66 -25.76 -14.42
C TRP A 38 36.37 -26.79 -15.32
N ASN A 39 35.84 -28.01 -15.44
CA ASN A 39 36.39 -29.04 -16.31
C ASN A 39 35.97 -28.80 -17.76
N GLN A 40 36.70 -27.92 -18.45
CA GLN A 40 36.40 -27.51 -19.83
C GLN A 40 36.37 -28.66 -20.84
N GLN A 41 36.96 -29.83 -20.52
CA GLN A 41 36.88 -31.01 -21.38
C GLN A 41 35.52 -31.72 -21.22
N ARG A 42 35.05 -31.89 -19.97
CA ARG A 42 33.75 -32.49 -19.69
C ARG A 42 32.61 -31.59 -20.16
N TRP A 43 32.77 -30.29 -19.95
CA TRP A 43 31.77 -29.26 -20.25
C TRP A 43 32.05 -28.53 -21.57
N ALA A 44 32.71 -29.17 -22.54
CA ALA A 44 33.17 -28.51 -23.76
C ALA A 44 32.06 -27.77 -24.55
N GLY A 45 30.79 -28.19 -24.42
CA GLY A 45 29.64 -27.50 -25.02
C GLY A 45 29.29 -26.14 -24.40
N TRP A 46 29.78 -25.85 -23.19
CA TRP A 46 29.56 -24.59 -22.49
C TRP A 46 30.68 -23.57 -22.71
N TYR A 47 31.79 -24.01 -23.31
CA TYR A 47 33.00 -23.20 -23.47
C TYR A 47 33.33 -22.99 -24.95
N GLU A 48 33.63 -21.75 -25.33
CA GLU A 48 34.20 -21.41 -26.63
C GLU A 48 35.61 -20.83 -26.43
N ASN A 49 36.62 -21.46 -27.02
CA ASN A 49 38.03 -21.06 -26.87
C ASN A 49 38.51 -20.92 -25.41
N GLY A 50 37.94 -21.73 -24.50
CA GLY A 50 38.25 -21.71 -23.07
C GLY A 50 37.51 -20.63 -22.27
N ILE A 51 36.62 -19.87 -22.90
CA ILE A 51 35.74 -18.86 -22.30
C ILE A 51 34.36 -19.46 -22.09
N LEU A 52 33.74 -19.25 -20.93
CA LEU A 52 32.38 -19.72 -20.66
C LEU A 52 31.38 -18.86 -21.44
N VAL A 53 30.52 -19.49 -22.23
CA VAL A 53 29.54 -18.81 -23.09
C VAL A 53 28.10 -19.26 -22.86
N GLU A 54 27.87 -20.40 -22.21
CA GLU A 54 26.52 -20.89 -21.88
C GLU A 54 26.28 -20.99 -20.37
N PRO A 55 25.03 -20.78 -19.91
CA PRO A 55 24.63 -20.98 -18.52
C PRO A 55 24.55 -22.48 -18.18
N PHE A 56 24.76 -22.84 -16.92
CA PHE A 56 24.50 -24.20 -16.43
C PHE A 56 23.05 -24.32 -15.95
N ILE A 57 22.22 -25.02 -16.72
CA ILE A 57 20.82 -25.28 -16.38
C ILE A 57 20.75 -26.48 -15.44
N ILE A 58 20.50 -26.21 -14.16
CA ILE A 58 20.38 -27.20 -13.08
C ILE A 58 18.96 -27.77 -13.09
N ASP A 59 18.79 -28.89 -13.78
CA ASP A 59 17.52 -29.61 -13.95
C ASP A 59 17.41 -30.87 -13.09
N MET A 60 18.44 -31.16 -12.29
CA MET A 60 18.50 -32.25 -11.33
C MET A 60 19.26 -31.82 -10.07
N SER A 61 19.12 -32.55 -8.98
CA SER A 61 19.97 -32.34 -7.79
C SER A 61 21.44 -32.61 -8.13
N VAL A 62 22.33 -31.71 -7.71
CA VAL A 62 23.76 -31.80 -7.96
C VAL A 62 24.59 -31.54 -6.71
N THR A 63 25.75 -32.19 -6.61
CA THR A 63 26.78 -31.90 -5.62
C THR A 63 28.07 -31.55 -6.33
N PHE A 64 28.60 -30.36 -6.04
CA PHE A 64 29.87 -29.91 -6.58
C PHE A 64 31.02 -30.83 -6.17
N LYS A 65 31.96 -31.03 -7.09
CA LYS A 65 33.23 -31.66 -6.76
C LYS A 65 34.01 -30.76 -5.79
N ALA A 66 34.54 -31.34 -4.71
CA ALA A 66 35.29 -30.56 -3.72
C ALA A 66 36.49 -29.83 -4.36
N ARG A 67 36.69 -28.57 -3.96
CA ARG A 67 37.77 -27.71 -4.47
C ARG A 67 38.25 -26.78 -3.35
N SER A 68 39.55 -26.69 -3.14
CA SER A 68 40.15 -25.82 -2.11
C SER A 68 40.42 -24.40 -2.59
N GLU A 69 40.73 -24.23 -3.88
CA GLU A 69 40.96 -22.92 -4.50
C GLU A 69 39.67 -22.39 -5.10
N PRO A 70 39.44 -21.07 -5.12
CA PRO A 70 38.31 -20.50 -5.85
C PRO A 70 38.27 -20.96 -7.32
N TRP A 71 37.07 -21.15 -7.85
CA TRP A 71 36.84 -21.20 -9.28
C TRP A 71 36.74 -19.76 -9.77
N GLU A 72 37.81 -19.28 -10.38
CA GLU A 72 37.82 -17.98 -11.06
C GLU A 72 37.14 -18.12 -12.42
N VAL A 73 36.01 -17.44 -12.58
CA VAL A 73 35.18 -17.52 -13.79
C VAL A 73 35.03 -16.15 -14.42
N ASP A 74 35.33 -16.05 -15.72
CA ASP A 74 35.00 -14.89 -16.52
C ASP A 74 33.60 -15.08 -17.11
N THR A 75 32.68 -14.19 -16.75
CA THR A 75 31.27 -14.25 -17.17
C THR A 75 30.91 -13.20 -18.21
N GLY A 76 31.88 -12.41 -18.69
CA GLY A 76 31.63 -11.28 -19.58
C GLY A 76 31.07 -11.66 -20.96
N ASN A 77 31.17 -12.93 -21.35
CA ASN A 77 30.66 -13.46 -22.63
C ASN A 77 29.51 -14.47 -22.46
N LEU A 78 28.93 -14.56 -21.26
CA LEU A 78 27.88 -15.52 -20.97
C LEU A 78 26.56 -15.13 -21.67
N ASN A 79 25.97 -16.09 -22.39
CA ASN A 79 24.65 -15.90 -23.00
C ASN A 79 23.56 -15.89 -21.92
N PRO A 80 22.57 -14.99 -22.00
CA PRO A 80 21.44 -14.99 -21.07
C PRO A 80 20.52 -16.19 -21.32
N TYR A 81 20.09 -16.86 -20.24
CA TYR A 81 19.05 -17.88 -20.30
C TYR A 81 17.69 -17.24 -20.64
N GLN A 82 17.35 -16.17 -19.90
CA GLN A 82 16.15 -15.36 -20.09
C GLN A 82 16.42 -13.89 -19.76
N GLY A 83 15.76 -12.99 -20.48
CA GLY A 83 15.89 -11.54 -20.29
C GLY A 83 17.25 -10.98 -20.75
N ASN A 84 17.60 -9.80 -20.22
CA ASN A 84 18.80 -9.06 -20.61
C ASN A 84 20.01 -9.25 -19.68
N GLN A 85 19.88 -10.03 -18.60
CA GLN A 85 20.95 -10.28 -17.64
C GLN A 85 21.40 -11.74 -17.73
N PRO A 86 22.69 -12.04 -17.98
CA PRO A 86 23.19 -13.41 -17.95
C PRO A 86 23.10 -14.08 -16.57
N GLN A 87 22.99 -15.42 -16.53
CA GLN A 87 22.89 -16.20 -15.30
C GLN A 87 23.88 -17.37 -15.34
N LEU A 88 24.72 -17.55 -14.32
CA LEU A 88 25.72 -18.62 -14.30
C LEU A 88 25.08 -19.99 -14.03
N LEU A 89 24.33 -20.11 -12.93
CA LEU A 89 23.61 -21.32 -12.53
C LEU A 89 22.11 -21.02 -12.52
N VAL A 90 21.31 -21.83 -13.21
CA VAL A 90 19.85 -21.65 -13.29
C VAL A 90 19.14 -22.87 -12.71
N LEU A 91 18.42 -22.70 -11.61
CA LEU A 91 17.47 -23.73 -11.12
C LEU A 91 16.20 -23.64 -11.97
N SER A 92 16.09 -24.50 -12.99
CA SER A 92 15.08 -24.35 -14.05
C SER A 92 13.97 -25.38 -14.07
N ALA A 93 14.10 -26.49 -13.34
CA ALA A 93 13.06 -27.51 -13.33
C ALA A 93 12.04 -27.19 -12.24
N ASP A 94 10.75 -27.31 -12.51
CA ASP A 94 9.69 -27.28 -11.49
C ASP A 94 9.67 -28.59 -10.66
N ALA A 95 10.81 -28.93 -10.08
CA ALA A 95 11.07 -30.10 -9.25
C ALA A 95 11.92 -29.72 -8.03
N ASP A 96 11.92 -30.59 -7.02
CA ASP A 96 12.72 -30.40 -5.81
C ASP A 96 14.20 -30.67 -6.11
N ILE A 97 15.00 -29.61 -6.20
CA ILE A 97 16.43 -29.68 -6.57
C ILE A 97 17.30 -29.30 -5.37
N VAL A 98 18.31 -30.13 -5.07
CA VAL A 98 19.39 -29.74 -4.15
C VAL A 98 20.63 -29.35 -4.96
N LEU A 99 21.04 -28.09 -4.87
CA LEU A 99 22.30 -27.55 -5.34
C LEU A 99 23.28 -27.47 -4.16
N ASP A 100 24.10 -28.50 -3.96
CA ASP A 100 25.12 -28.52 -2.90
C ASP A 100 26.48 -28.07 -3.45
N GLY A 101 26.91 -26.88 -3.04
CA GLY A 101 28.18 -26.28 -3.41
C GLY A 101 29.40 -26.99 -2.85
N ASN A 102 29.26 -27.91 -1.88
CA ASN A 102 30.36 -28.66 -1.29
C ASN A 102 31.54 -27.76 -0.85
N ASN A 103 31.21 -26.59 -0.29
CA ASN A 103 32.12 -25.52 0.14
C ASN A 103 32.95 -24.87 -0.99
N VAL A 104 32.54 -25.00 -2.25
CA VAL A 104 33.20 -24.33 -3.37
C VAL A 104 32.99 -22.82 -3.31
N THR A 105 34.05 -22.08 -3.62
CA THR A 105 33.98 -20.64 -3.91
C THR A 105 33.96 -20.40 -5.41
N ILE A 106 32.96 -19.65 -5.88
CA ILE A 106 32.87 -19.13 -7.25
C ILE A 106 33.16 -17.63 -7.19
N ASP A 107 34.17 -17.18 -7.93
CA ASP A 107 34.66 -15.81 -7.92
C ASP A 107 34.69 -15.24 -9.34
N SER A 108 33.76 -14.34 -9.64
CA SER A 108 33.68 -13.60 -10.91
C SER A 108 34.17 -12.16 -10.81
N ARG A 109 34.84 -11.78 -9.71
CA ARG A 109 35.30 -10.39 -9.53
C ARG A 109 36.32 -10.03 -10.61
N LYS A 110 36.12 -8.86 -11.23
CA LYS A 110 37.12 -8.28 -12.13
C LYS A 110 38.42 -7.96 -11.39
N PRO A 111 39.58 -7.93 -12.08
CA PRO A 111 40.88 -7.70 -11.45
C PRO A 111 40.94 -6.48 -10.52
N ARG A 112 40.24 -5.39 -10.88
CA ARG A 112 40.16 -4.16 -10.08
C ARG A 112 39.53 -4.40 -8.71
N ILE A 113 38.28 -4.88 -8.66
CA ILE A 113 37.59 -5.18 -7.39
C ILE A 113 38.30 -6.26 -6.59
N LYS A 114 38.88 -7.26 -7.26
CA LYS A 114 39.64 -8.33 -6.59
C LYS A 114 40.89 -7.80 -5.86
N SER A 115 41.50 -6.73 -6.36
CA SER A 115 42.67 -6.09 -5.75
C SER A 115 42.36 -5.16 -4.58
N TRP A 116 41.09 -4.80 -4.37
CA TRP A 116 40.68 -3.85 -3.35
C TRP A 116 40.52 -4.53 -1.98
N SER A 117 41.03 -3.87 -0.95
CA SER A 117 40.68 -4.17 0.44
C SER A 117 39.25 -3.71 0.76
N LEU A 118 38.72 -4.08 1.93
CA LEU A 118 37.44 -3.53 2.39
C LEU A 118 37.51 -2.01 2.50
N GLN A 119 38.60 -1.45 3.03
CA GLN A 119 38.78 -0.01 3.13
C GLN A 119 38.76 0.67 1.75
N ASP A 120 39.29 0.03 0.71
CA ASP A 120 39.26 0.55 -0.66
C ASP A 120 37.82 0.62 -1.19
N LEU A 121 36.95 -0.33 -0.84
CA LEU A 121 35.52 -0.28 -1.21
C LEU A 121 34.78 0.92 -0.59
N TYR A 122 35.21 1.38 0.59
CA TYR A 122 34.64 2.56 1.26
C TYR A 122 35.28 3.89 0.82
N SER A 123 36.49 3.83 0.25
CA SER A 123 37.28 5.02 -0.11
C SER A 123 37.21 5.35 -1.61
N ASN A 124 36.68 4.45 -2.43
CA ASN A 124 36.56 4.61 -3.87
C ASN A 124 35.12 4.36 -4.32
N VAL A 125 34.66 5.12 -5.31
CA VAL A 125 33.34 4.87 -5.93
C VAL A 125 33.45 3.64 -6.83
N VAL A 126 32.65 2.60 -6.55
CA VAL A 126 32.48 1.44 -7.43
C VAL A 126 31.52 1.81 -8.56
N ASP A 127 31.97 1.67 -9.81
CA ASP A 127 31.09 1.76 -10.99
C ASP A 127 30.53 0.38 -11.27
N THR A 128 29.26 0.15 -10.92
CA THR A 128 28.59 -1.15 -11.06
C THR A 128 28.50 -1.64 -12.51
N THR A 129 28.70 -0.77 -13.51
CA THR A 129 28.67 -1.15 -14.93
C THR A 129 30.04 -1.52 -15.48
N GLN A 130 31.12 -0.93 -14.96
CA GLN A 130 32.48 -1.18 -15.43
C GLN A 130 33.20 -2.23 -14.58
N ASP A 131 32.96 -2.22 -13.27
CA ASP A 131 33.70 -3.01 -12.28
C ASP A 131 33.13 -4.41 -12.06
N TYR A 132 31.93 -4.69 -12.58
CA TYR A 132 31.24 -5.98 -12.52
C TYR A 132 30.78 -6.41 -13.91
N ASP A 133 30.58 -7.72 -14.10
CA ASP A 133 29.76 -8.23 -15.19
C ASP A 133 28.31 -8.26 -14.74
N ARG A 134 27.36 -8.07 -15.67
CA ARG A 134 25.91 -8.06 -15.36
C ARG A 134 25.34 -9.47 -15.18
N THR A 135 26.08 -10.34 -14.52
CA THR A 135 25.77 -11.78 -14.39
C THR A 135 25.25 -12.10 -12.99
N VAL A 136 24.17 -12.87 -12.92
CA VAL A 136 23.62 -13.46 -11.69
C VAL A 136 24.36 -14.77 -11.37
N GLY A 137 24.74 -14.98 -10.11
CA GLY A 137 25.39 -16.22 -9.68
C GLY A 137 24.45 -17.43 -9.75
N VAL A 138 23.38 -17.42 -8.96
CA VAL A 138 22.32 -18.43 -8.99
C VAL A 138 20.97 -17.77 -9.26
N TYR A 139 20.23 -18.28 -10.24
CA TYR A 139 18.91 -17.79 -10.62
C TYR A 139 17.82 -18.84 -10.37
N LEU A 140 16.77 -18.47 -9.64
CA LEU A 140 15.60 -19.32 -9.36
C LEU A 140 14.54 -19.08 -10.44
N ALA A 141 14.41 -19.98 -11.41
CA ALA A 141 13.46 -19.84 -12.50
C ALA A 141 12.12 -20.58 -12.29
N GLN A 142 11.97 -21.30 -11.16
CA GLN A 142 10.83 -22.18 -10.87
C GLN A 142 9.56 -21.36 -10.61
N SER A 143 8.56 -21.43 -11.50
CA SER A 143 7.34 -20.61 -11.44
C SER A 143 6.09 -21.38 -11.04
N ASP A 144 6.13 -22.70 -11.03
CA ASP A 144 4.95 -23.49 -10.69
C ASP A 144 4.70 -23.45 -9.17
N PRO A 145 3.45 -23.12 -8.74
CA PRO A 145 3.08 -23.19 -7.34
C PRO A 145 3.12 -24.63 -6.84
N ILE A 146 3.44 -24.78 -5.56
CA ILE A 146 3.69 -26.04 -4.88
C ILE A 146 2.41 -26.90 -4.77
N ASP A 147 2.52 -28.22 -4.95
CA ASP A 147 1.55 -29.17 -4.42
C ASP A 147 1.85 -29.48 -2.94
N ASN A 148 0.86 -29.89 -2.14
CA ASN A 148 1.03 -30.11 -0.69
C ASN A 148 2.13 -31.15 -0.30
N ASN A 149 2.82 -31.79 -1.24
CA ASN A 149 3.83 -32.81 -1.02
C ASN A 149 5.26 -32.41 -1.44
N SER A 150 5.48 -31.23 -2.05
CA SER A 150 6.83 -30.75 -2.40
C SER A 150 7.66 -30.46 -1.15
N ARG A 151 8.96 -30.76 -1.23
CA ARG A 151 9.97 -30.41 -0.21
C ARG A 151 10.67 -29.09 -0.50
N GLY A 152 10.39 -28.46 -1.64
CA GLY A 152 11.13 -27.31 -2.14
C GLY A 152 12.53 -27.65 -2.67
N SER A 153 13.19 -26.65 -3.27
CA SER A 153 14.59 -26.74 -3.69
C SER A 153 15.52 -26.21 -2.60
N THR A 154 16.77 -26.65 -2.56
CA THR A 154 17.77 -26.18 -1.61
C THR A 154 19.06 -25.76 -2.32
N ILE A 155 19.59 -24.59 -1.99
CA ILE A 155 20.94 -24.13 -2.36
C ILE A 155 21.77 -24.10 -1.09
N LYS A 156 22.92 -24.79 -1.04
CA LYS A 156 23.71 -24.82 0.19
C LYS A 156 25.22 -24.93 0.00
N ASN A 157 25.97 -24.57 1.04
CA ASN A 157 27.43 -24.75 1.13
C ASN A 157 28.20 -24.11 -0.05
N LEU A 158 27.85 -22.89 -0.43
CA LEU A 158 28.41 -22.21 -1.60
C LEU A 158 28.88 -20.80 -1.24
N THR A 159 30.01 -20.35 -1.79
CA THR A 159 30.44 -18.95 -1.73
C THR A 159 30.37 -18.31 -3.10
N LEU A 160 29.70 -17.16 -3.22
CA LEU A 160 29.53 -16.41 -4.47
C LEU A 160 30.10 -14.98 -4.33
N LYS A 161 30.99 -14.59 -5.25
CA LYS A 161 31.62 -13.27 -5.27
C LYS A 161 31.67 -12.66 -6.67
N GLY A 162 31.46 -11.36 -6.79
CA GLY A 162 31.66 -10.61 -8.03
C GLY A 162 30.48 -10.59 -9.00
N PHE A 163 29.28 -10.95 -8.54
CA PHE A 163 28.07 -10.99 -9.36
C PHE A 163 27.26 -9.69 -9.25
N VAL A 164 26.39 -9.42 -10.23
CA VAL A 164 25.39 -8.36 -10.07
C VAL A 164 24.45 -8.73 -8.92
N HIS A 165 23.98 -9.98 -8.91
CA HIS A 165 23.25 -10.58 -7.80
C HIS A 165 23.91 -11.92 -7.48
N GLY A 166 24.25 -12.16 -6.21
CA GLY A 166 24.73 -13.46 -5.79
C GLY A 166 23.67 -14.54 -6.07
N ILE A 167 22.48 -14.37 -5.49
CA ILE A 167 21.30 -15.19 -5.76
C ILE A 167 20.12 -14.27 -6.10
N ALA A 168 19.40 -14.57 -7.18
CA ALA A 168 18.19 -13.84 -7.56
C ALA A 168 17.07 -14.80 -7.95
N ALA A 169 15.82 -14.38 -7.77
CA ALA A 169 14.65 -15.13 -8.22
C ALA A 169 14.01 -14.51 -9.46
N ASN A 170 13.19 -15.29 -10.16
CA ASN A 170 12.23 -14.80 -11.15
C ASN A 170 11.11 -14.01 -10.45
N HIS A 171 10.55 -12.98 -11.09
CA HIS A 171 9.36 -12.27 -10.61
C HIS A 171 8.16 -13.21 -10.35
N PHE A 172 8.04 -14.26 -11.15
CA PHE A 172 6.98 -15.26 -11.03
C PHE A 172 7.41 -16.49 -10.24
N HIS A 173 8.50 -16.42 -9.47
CA HIS A 173 8.90 -17.52 -8.61
C HIS A 173 7.82 -17.79 -7.54
N LEU A 174 7.38 -19.04 -7.38
CA LEU A 174 6.33 -19.41 -6.41
C LEU A 174 6.66 -20.65 -5.57
N ARG A 175 7.76 -21.34 -5.88
CA ARG A 175 8.13 -22.62 -5.26
C ARG A 175 8.97 -22.41 -4.01
N ASP A 176 8.84 -23.28 -3.01
CA ASP A 176 9.66 -23.22 -1.80
C ASP A 176 11.14 -23.37 -2.16
N VAL A 177 11.96 -22.39 -1.76
CA VAL A 177 13.43 -22.46 -1.90
C VAL A 177 14.11 -22.18 -0.58
N TYR A 178 15.03 -23.05 -0.20
CA TYR A 178 15.86 -22.94 1.00
C TYR A 178 17.30 -22.60 0.60
N VAL A 179 17.83 -21.50 1.10
CA VAL A 179 19.23 -21.10 0.92
C VAL A 179 19.93 -21.26 2.26
N GLU A 180 20.88 -22.17 2.36
CA GLU A 180 21.46 -22.60 3.65
C GLU A 180 22.98 -22.55 3.63
N ASN A 181 23.60 -21.96 4.65
CA ASN A 181 25.06 -21.97 4.81
C ASN A 181 25.79 -21.48 3.53
N VAL A 182 25.32 -20.35 2.97
CA VAL A 182 25.97 -19.70 1.83
C VAL A 182 26.73 -18.46 2.28
N THR A 183 27.76 -18.09 1.52
CA THR A 183 28.47 -16.83 1.69
C THR A 183 28.32 -15.98 0.44
N LEU A 184 27.74 -14.79 0.60
CA LEU A 184 27.46 -13.85 -0.49
C LEU A 184 28.27 -12.58 -0.23
N GLU A 185 29.42 -12.49 -0.88
CA GLU A 185 30.43 -11.49 -0.56
C GLU A 185 30.89 -10.70 -1.79
N ARG A 186 30.94 -9.37 -1.71
CA ARG A 186 31.42 -8.50 -2.81
C ARG A 186 30.69 -8.74 -4.11
N ASN A 187 29.37 -8.84 -4.03
CA ASN A 187 28.47 -8.71 -5.16
C ASN A 187 27.96 -7.26 -5.21
N ILE A 188 27.23 -6.89 -6.26
CA ILE A 188 26.49 -5.63 -6.24
C ILE A 188 25.37 -5.75 -5.21
N TRP A 189 24.54 -6.79 -5.31
CA TRP A 189 23.64 -7.26 -4.25
C TRP A 189 23.96 -8.70 -3.89
N GLY A 190 23.95 -9.04 -2.60
CA GLY A 190 24.09 -10.43 -2.17
C GLY A 190 22.88 -11.26 -2.61
N LEU A 191 21.71 -10.84 -2.17
CA LEU A 191 20.41 -11.45 -2.46
C LEU A 191 19.52 -10.47 -3.21
N PHE A 192 18.77 -10.99 -4.18
CA PHE A 192 17.76 -10.22 -4.90
C PHE A 192 16.43 -11.00 -4.94
N PRO A 193 15.70 -11.05 -3.79
CA PRO A 193 14.40 -11.69 -3.70
C PRO A 193 13.37 -11.12 -4.68
N ARG A 194 12.69 -12.03 -5.38
CA ARG A 194 11.53 -11.79 -6.24
C ARG A 194 10.57 -12.96 -6.11
N GLY A 195 9.30 -12.76 -6.46
CA GLY A 195 8.29 -13.80 -6.28
C GLY A 195 8.13 -14.19 -4.80
N ALA A 196 7.77 -15.44 -4.54
CA ALA A 196 7.34 -15.87 -3.21
C ALA A 196 8.06 -17.12 -2.70
N ASN A 197 7.93 -17.32 -1.38
CA ASN A 197 8.16 -18.59 -0.68
C ASN A 197 9.62 -19.05 -0.66
N ALA A 198 10.50 -18.28 0.00
CA ALA A 198 11.89 -18.72 0.17
C ALA A 198 12.44 -18.39 1.57
N ALA A 199 13.33 -19.24 2.05
CA ALA A 199 13.96 -19.12 3.35
C ALA A 199 15.49 -19.09 3.21
N VAL A 200 16.15 -18.10 3.82
CA VAL A 200 17.60 -17.97 3.86
C VAL A 200 18.07 -18.16 5.30
N THR A 201 18.93 -19.16 5.53
CA THR A 201 19.37 -19.53 6.86
C THR A 201 20.88 -19.73 6.98
N ASN A 202 21.42 -19.46 8.18
CA ASN A 202 22.81 -19.74 8.53
C ASN A 202 23.83 -19.18 7.54
N SER A 203 23.53 -18.06 6.89
CA SER A 203 24.30 -17.52 5.78
C SER A 203 25.05 -16.25 6.16
N TYR A 204 26.16 -15.98 5.48
CA TYR A 204 27.00 -14.79 5.68
C TYR A 204 26.89 -13.87 4.47
N ILE A 205 26.27 -12.71 4.63
CA ILE A 205 26.02 -11.73 3.56
C ILE A 205 26.79 -10.45 3.88
N ALA A 206 27.89 -10.20 3.17
CA ALA A 206 28.79 -9.12 3.55
C ALA A 206 29.52 -8.42 2.41
N GLU A 207 30.02 -7.21 2.66
CA GLU A 207 30.88 -6.45 1.73
C GLU A 207 30.26 -6.22 0.34
N ASN A 208 28.92 -6.26 0.22
CA ASN A 208 28.22 -6.05 -1.04
C ASN A 208 28.07 -4.54 -1.32
N VAL A 209 28.17 -4.15 -2.59
CA VAL A 209 28.36 -2.76 -3.01
C VAL A 209 27.15 -1.88 -2.73
N LEU A 210 25.96 -2.35 -3.09
CA LEU A 210 24.70 -1.61 -2.91
C LEU A 210 23.92 -2.08 -1.68
N GLY A 211 24.05 -3.36 -1.31
CA GLY A 211 23.47 -3.87 -0.08
C GLY A 211 23.49 -5.39 0.00
N GLY A 212 23.12 -5.93 1.17
CA GLY A 212 23.09 -7.38 1.39
C GLY A 212 21.93 -8.03 0.65
N LEU A 213 20.79 -7.36 0.67
CA LEU A 213 19.54 -7.81 0.09
C LEU A 213 18.73 -6.65 -0.47
N TYR A 214 18.12 -6.86 -1.65
CA TYR A 214 17.08 -5.99 -2.21
C TYR A 214 15.79 -6.78 -2.44
N GLY A 215 14.85 -6.69 -1.50
CA GLY A 215 13.52 -7.27 -1.64
C GLY A 215 12.70 -6.39 -2.59
N GLU A 216 12.55 -6.86 -3.82
CA GLU A 216 11.90 -6.09 -4.88
C GLU A 216 10.36 -6.16 -4.78
N TYR A 217 9.67 -5.38 -5.61
CA TYR A 217 8.22 -5.28 -5.63
C TYR A 217 7.54 -6.65 -5.71
N ASN A 218 6.41 -6.78 -5.01
CA ASN A 218 5.57 -7.99 -4.95
C ASN A 218 6.32 -9.27 -4.52
N SER A 219 7.56 -9.16 -4.07
CA SER A 219 8.20 -10.26 -3.37
C SER A 219 7.52 -10.48 -2.03
N ARG A 220 7.32 -11.75 -1.63
CA ARG A 220 6.54 -12.05 -0.42
C ARG A 220 6.86 -13.39 0.23
N ASN A 221 6.45 -13.56 1.49
CA ASN A 221 6.62 -14.81 2.23
C ASN A 221 8.09 -15.28 2.28
N TRP A 222 9.02 -14.33 2.44
CA TRP A 222 10.44 -14.63 2.59
C TRP A 222 10.83 -14.69 4.06
N VAL A 223 11.66 -15.66 4.43
CA VAL A 223 12.15 -15.84 5.80
C VAL A 223 13.67 -15.71 5.83
N PHE A 224 14.20 -14.87 6.70
CA PHE A 224 15.64 -14.71 6.92
C PHE A 224 15.93 -15.01 8.37
N THR A 225 16.60 -16.13 8.65
CA THR A 225 16.91 -16.53 10.03
C THR A 225 18.32 -17.02 10.27
N ASN A 226 18.91 -16.67 11.42
CA ASN A 226 20.27 -17.07 11.81
C ASN A 226 21.34 -16.65 10.79
N ASN A 227 21.18 -15.52 10.11
CA ASN A 227 22.17 -15.00 9.17
C ASN A 227 23.01 -13.90 9.81
N THR A 228 24.20 -13.67 9.26
CA THR A 228 25.03 -12.52 9.61
C THR A 228 25.09 -11.56 8.43
N PHE A 229 24.71 -10.31 8.66
CA PHE A 229 24.84 -9.21 7.72
C PHE A 229 25.92 -8.25 8.17
N ARG A 230 26.81 -7.88 7.26
CA ARG A 230 27.95 -7.04 7.64
C ARG A 230 28.53 -6.22 6.49
N ASP A 231 28.85 -4.96 6.75
CA ASP A 231 29.62 -4.12 5.82
C ASP A 231 28.99 -4.06 4.40
N ASN A 232 27.66 -4.14 4.29
CA ASN A 232 26.97 -3.98 3.01
C ASN A 232 26.66 -2.51 2.72
N ASN A 233 26.34 -2.19 1.46
CA ASN A 233 26.19 -0.82 0.98
C ASN A 233 27.50 -0.01 1.10
N THR A 234 28.61 -0.59 0.66
CA THR A 234 29.94 0.07 0.72
C THR A 234 30.00 1.37 -0.09
N ASN A 235 29.14 1.53 -1.11
CA ASN A 235 29.00 2.79 -1.87
C ASN A 235 28.27 3.90 -1.09
N GLY A 236 27.58 3.59 0.01
CA GLY A 236 26.84 4.55 0.82
C GLY A 236 25.65 5.17 0.09
N ILE A 237 24.91 4.37 -0.69
CA ILE A 237 23.68 4.80 -1.35
C ILE A 237 22.59 5.04 -0.30
N ARG A 238 21.86 6.14 -0.45
CA ARG A 238 20.78 6.51 0.47
C ARG A 238 19.65 5.48 0.42
N SER A 239 19.08 5.20 1.58
CA SER A 239 17.99 4.25 1.80
C SER A 239 18.29 2.77 1.50
N TYR A 240 19.54 2.45 1.15
CA TYR A 240 20.02 1.07 1.08
C TYR A 240 20.80 0.70 2.35
N GLY A 241 20.94 -0.60 2.58
CA GLY A 241 21.56 -1.13 3.79
C GLY A 241 21.88 -2.61 3.67
N ASP A 242 21.89 -3.31 4.80
CA ASP A 242 21.95 -4.78 4.79
C ASP A 242 20.72 -5.40 4.13
N MET A 243 19.54 -4.83 4.39
CA MET A 243 18.28 -5.16 3.75
C MET A 243 17.55 -3.89 3.30
N ALA A 244 17.31 -3.79 1.99
CA ALA A 244 16.40 -2.82 1.40
C ALA A 244 15.11 -3.55 1.00
N LEU A 245 13.99 -3.20 1.62
CA LEU A 245 12.68 -3.82 1.38
C LEU A 245 11.77 -2.80 0.69
N ASP A 246 11.50 -3.06 -0.58
CA ASP A 246 10.92 -2.11 -1.52
C ASP A 246 9.63 -2.69 -2.13
N ALA A 247 8.48 -2.23 -1.64
CA ALA A 247 7.17 -2.72 -2.07
C ALA A 247 7.00 -4.25 -1.95
N CYS A 248 7.51 -4.83 -0.85
CA CYS A 248 7.39 -6.26 -0.54
C CYS A 248 6.53 -6.50 0.72
N TYR A 249 6.08 -7.73 0.96
CA TYR A 249 5.19 -7.99 2.10
C TYR A 249 5.32 -9.39 2.71
N ASN A 250 4.88 -9.56 3.95
CA ASN A 250 4.90 -10.84 4.67
C ASN A 250 6.32 -11.43 4.79
N TYR A 251 7.31 -10.59 5.11
CA TYR A 251 8.66 -11.07 5.41
C TYR A 251 8.80 -11.37 6.90
N VAL A 252 9.61 -12.37 7.22
CA VAL A 252 10.07 -12.65 8.58
C VAL A 252 11.59 -12.53 8.63
N VAL A 253 12.10 -11.63 9.46
CA VAL A 253 13.52 -11.41 9.71
C VAL A 253 13.77 -11.73 11.18
N SER A 254 14.29 -12.92 11.48
CA SER A 254 14.49 -13.37 12.86
C SER A 254 15.86 -13.91 13.21
N ASP A 255 16.31 -13.74 14.44
CA ASP A 255 17.54 -14.38 14.94
C ASP A 255 18.82 -14.03 14.13
N ASN A 256 18.83 -12.90 13.42
CA ASN A 256 19.98 -12.47 12.61
C ASN A 256 20.92 -11.56 13.41
N GLU A 257 22.18 -11.52 12.98
CA GLU A 257 23.21 -10.61 13.48
C GLU A 257 23.50 -9.53 12.42
N PHE A 258 23.16 -8.29 12.72
CA PHE A 258 23.44 -7.11 11.89
C PHE A 258 24.62 -6.36 12.49
N LEU A 259 25.73 -6.31 11.74
CA LEU A 259 26.98 -5.68 12.15
C LEU A 259 27.31 -4.49 11.23
N GLY A 260 27.24 -3.29 11.81
CA GLY A 260 27.50 -2.04 11.13
C GLY A 260 28.90 -1.93 10.53
N ALA A 261 29.08 -0.90 9.69
CA ALA A 261 30.30 -0.68 8.93
C ALA A 261 31.54 -0.54 9.82
N ARG A 262 32.64 -1.18 9.41
CA ARG A 262 33.97 -1.02 10.03
C ARG A 262 34.61 0.32 9.70
N TYR A 263 34.22 0.92 8.59
CA TYR A 263 34.77 2.16 8.08
C TYR A 263 33.64 3.17 7.88
N ALA A 264 33.92 4.44 8.08
CA ALA A 264 32.96 5.49 7.75
C ALA A 264 32.77 5.54 6.23
N THR A 265 31.53 5.51 5.76
CA THR A 265 31.17 5.74 4.36
C THR A 265 31.52 7.18 3.96
N GLN A 266 32.45 7.34 3.02
CA GLN A 266 32.54 8.58 2.25
C GLN A 266 31.53 8.48 1.10
N SER A 267 30.24 8.77 1.35
CA SER A 267 29.32 8.83 0.22
C SER A 267 29.71 10.00 -0.69
N SER A 268 29.62 9.80 -2.00
CA SER A 268 29.78 10.84 -3.04
C SER A 268 28.81 12.02 -2.86
N PHE A 269 27.82 11.86 -1.97
CA PHE A 269 26.73 12.79 -1.70
C PHE A 269 26.84 13.49 -0.34
N GLY A 270 27.96 13.34 0.38
CA GLY A 270 28.23 14.06 1.63
C GLY A 270 27.38 13.62 2.84
N THR A 271 26.70 12.48 2.74
CA THR A 271 25.79 11.94 3.77
C THR A 271 26.30 10.60 4.32
N TYR A 272 26.38 10.46 5.65
CA TYR A 272 26.84 9.25 6.34
C TYR A 272 25.65 8.30 6.59
N TYR A 273 25.01 7.85 5.53
CA TYR A 273 23.83 6.99 5.61
C TYR A 273 24.26 5.51 5.62
N HIS A 274 24.10 4.83 6.76
CA HIS A 274 24.30 3.39 6.90
C HIS A 274 23.22 2.80 7.81
N THR A 275 22.29 2.05 7.20
CA THR A 275 21.17 1.40 7.88
C THR A 275 21.25 -0.12 7.76
N SER A 276 20.69 -0.86 8.72
CA SER A 276 20.53 -2.31 8.58
C SER A 276 19.30 -2.63 7.74
N ILE A 277 18.11 -2.25 8.18
CA ILE A 277 16.86 -2.53 7.47
C ILE A 277 16.20 -1.21 7.07
N SER A 278 15.90 -1.07 5.79
CA SER A 278 15.15 0.05 5.22
C SER A 278 13.86 -0.45 4.58
N LEU A 279 12.74 0.14 4.97
CA LEU A 279 11.40 -0.15 4.46
C LEU A 279 10.94 1.06 3.63
N TYR A 280 10.70 0.90 2.32
CA TYR A 280 10.26 2.00 1.46
C TYR A 280 9.48 1.51 0.23
N ARG A 281 9.17 2.44 -0.67
CA ARG A 281 8.41 2.20 -1.92
C ARG A 281 8.96 3.05 -3.05
N ASN A 282 9.91 2.51 -3.80
CA ASN A 282 10.56 3.22 -4.88
C ASN A 282 9.58 3.64 -5.98
N ALA A 283 9.97 4.64 -6.78
CA ALA A 283 9.39 4.77 -8.12
C ALA A 283 9.78 3.51 -8.89
N GLY A 284 8.79 2.83 -9.44
CA GLY A 284 9.00 1.70 -10.33
C GLY A 284 9.74 2.10 -11.60
N GLU A 285 9.78 1.16 -12.52
CA GLU A 285 10.44 1.31 -13.81
C GLU A 285 9.68 2.33 -14.69
N GLN A 286 10.40 3.11 -15.49
CA GLN A 286 9.83 4.12 -16.42
C GLN A 286 8.95 5.20 -15.78
N GLU A 287 9.27 5.59 -14.55
CA GLU A 287 8.48 6.56 -13.78
C GLU A 287 7.06 6.06 -13.46
N ASP A 288 6.84 4.75 -13.40
CA ASP A 288 5.63 4.23 -12.78
C ASP A 288 5.79 4.19 -11.26
N ILE A 289 4.70 4.08 -10.52
CA ILE A 289 4.78 3.95 -9.06
C ILE A 289 4.35 2.55 -8.67
N ARG A 290 5.22 1.87 -7.91
CA ARG A 290 4.90 0.61 -7.25
C ARG A 290 3.68 0.81 -6.35
N GLU A 291 2.74 -0.12 -6.43
CA GLU A 291 1.39 0.05 -5.90
C GLU A 291 1.36 0.23 -4.37
N PHE A 292 2.10 -0.59 -3.63
CA PHE A 292 2.07 -0.63 -2.17
C PHE A 292 3.48 -0.51 -1.58
N ALA A 293 3.57 -0.10 -0.30
CA ALA A 293 4.84 -0.02 0.42
C ALA A 293 5.10 -1.25 1.26
N ALA A 294 6.33 -1.40 1.75
CA ALA A 294 6.68 -2.54 2.60
C ALA A 294 5.72 -2.69 3.81
N ARG A 295 5.05 -3.84 3.91
CA ARG A 295 4.01 -4.11 4.91
C ARG A 295 4.05 -5.53 5.46
N ASN A 296 3.49 -5.74 6.65
CA ASN A 296 3.47 -7.03 7.34
C ASN A 296 4.87 -7.65 7.48
N ILE A 297 5.89 -6.82 7.72
CA ILE A 297 7.25 -7.27 7.97
C ILE A 297 7.42 -7.52 9.47
N LEU A 298 7.80 -8.74 9.84
CA LEU A 298 8.11 -9.13 11.22
C LEU A 298 9.63 -9.15 11.43
N ILE A 299 10.14 -8.22 12.22
CA ILE A 299 11.56 -8.10 12.58
C ILE A 299 11.70 -8.48 14.05
N LYS A 300 12.21 -9.68 14.34
CA LYS A 300 12.24 -10.18 15.72
C LYS A 300 13.51 -10.89 16.16
N ASP A 301 13.84 -10.84 17.44
CA ASP A 301 14.94 -11.63 18.02
C ASP A 301 16.31 -11.38 17.34
N ASN A 302 16.50 -10.26 16.65
CA ASN A 302 17.75 -9.91 15.97
C ASN A 302 18.67 -9.08 16.89
N SER A 303 19.96 -9.03 16.55
CA SER A 303 20.91 -8.08 17.13
C SER A 303 21.39 -7.07 16.09
N PHE A 304 21.40 -5.79 16.46
CA PHE A 304 21.82 -4.67 15.60
C PHE A 304 22.93 -3.90 16.31
N THR A 305 24.12 -3.84 15.71
CA THR A 305 25.27 -3.18 16.34
C THR A 305 25.92 -2.13 15.44
N GLY A 306 26.00 -0.88 15.91
CA GLY A 306 26.86 0.15 15.31
C GLY A 306 26.31 0.85 14.06
N TYR A 307 24.99 1.00 13.94
CA TYR A 307 24.35 1.67 12.80
C TYR A 307 24.05 3.15 13.05
N ASN A 308 23.88 3.93 11.99
CA ASN A 308 23.30 5.27 12.10
C ASN A 308 21.80 5.17 12.41
N ILE A 309 21.10 4.33 11.66
CA ILE A 309 19.70 3.96 11.92
C ILE A 309 19.64 2.43 11.81
N ALA A 310 19.14 1.71 12.81
CA ALA A 310 19.05 0.26 12.68
C ALA A 310 17.83 -0.18 11.85
N VAL A 311 16.64 0.34 12.16
CA VAL A 311 15.44 0.10 11.35
C VAL A 311 14.86 1.44 10.91
N ASP A 312 14.78 1.64 9.60
CA ASP A 312 14.32 2.88 8.97
C ASP A 312 13.03 2.67 8.16
N HIS A 313 11.95 3.34 8.57
CA HIS A 313 10.73 3.47 7.77
C HIS A 313 10.89 4.67 6.83
N ALA A 314 11.63 4.45 5.75
CA ALA A 314 12.09 5.48 4.84
C ALA A 314 10.97 6.08 3.96
N PRO A 315 11.11 7.35 3.51
CA PRO A 315 10.16 7.98 2.59
C PRO A 315 10.10 7.25 1.24
N ARG A 316 9.01 7.45 0.48
CA ARG A 316 8.69 6.80 -0.82
C ARG A 316 9.95 6.50 -1.64
N THR A 317 10.69 7.51 -2.07
CA THR A 317 11.82 7.32 -2.97
C THR A 317 13.16 7.43 -2.24
N GLY A 318 13.71 6.27 -1.90
CA GLY A 318 14.89 6.18 -1.05
C GLY A 318 16.17 6.81 -1.62
N TRP A 319 16.38 6.76 -2.94
CA TRP A 319 17.61 7.26 -3.57
C TRP A 319 17.43 8.70 -4.13
N ASP A 320 16.27 9.04 -4.70
CA ASP A 320 16.04 10.37 -5.26
C ASP A 320 14.59 10.87 -5.10
N HIS A 321 14.41 12.00 -4.42
CA HIS A 321 13.11 12.66 -4.25
C HIS A 321 12.43 13.11 -5.55
N TRP A 322 13.16 13.37 -6.64
CA TRP A 322 12.54 13.75 -7.91
C TRP A 322 11.72 12.62 -8.53
N LEU A 323 11.96 11.38 -8.09
CA LEU A 323 11.19 10.21 -8.50
C LEU A 323 9.85 10.10 -7.76
N ASP A 324 9.61 10.88 -6.71
CA ASP A 324 8.28 10.97 -6.13
C ASP A 324 7.40 11.91 -6.96
N GLN A 325 6.56 11.32 -7.79
CA GLN A 325 5.68 12.05 -8.71
C GLN A 325 4.51 12.75 -8.00
N SER A 326 4.21 12.39 -6.75
CA SER A 326 3.28 13.14 -5.92
C SER A 326 3.94 14.41 -5.38
N GLY A 327 5.28 14.40 -5.28
CA GLY A 327 6.10 15.45 -4.73
C GLY A 327 5.85 15.73 -3.24
N GLU A 328 5.29 14.76 -2.50
CA GLU A 328 4.99 14.87 -1.06
C GLU A 328 6.02 14.16 -0.17
N THR A 329 6.84 13.27 -0.70
CA THR A 329 7.85 12.45 0.00
C THR A 329 7.30 11.63 1.17
N ARG A 330 6.01 11.29 1.15
CA ARG A 330 5.33 10.52 2.20
C ARG A 330 5.90 9.11 2.38
N CYS A 331 5.83 8.59 3.61
CA CYS A 331 6.11 7.19 3.91
C CYS A 331 4.77 6.44 4.03
N TYR A 332 4.63 5.34 3.28
CA TYR A 332 3.40 4.54 3.23
C TYR A 332 3.57 3.14 3.81
N THR A 333 4.74 2.83 4.39
CA THR A 333 4.93 1.53 5.06
C THR A 333 3.88 1.40 6.17
N ALA A 334 3.44 0.20 6.51
CA ALA A 334 2.42 -0.02 7.54
C ALA A 334 2.45 -1.46 8.05
N TYR A 335 1.85 -1.71 9.22
CA TYR A 335 1.67 -3.06 9.76
C TYR A 335 2.95 -3.85 10.05
N ASN A 336 4.07 -3.14 10.18
CA ASN A 336 5.35 -3.76 10.50
C ASN A 336 5.49 -3.94 12.01
N THR A 337 6.06 -5.07 12.43
CA THR A 337 6.28 -5.41 13.85
C THR A 337 7.76 -5.56 14.11
N ILE A 338 8.27 -4.82 15.10
CA ILE A 338 9.66 -4.87 15.56
C ILE A 338 9.64 -5.34 17.02
N GLU A 339 10.02 -6.59 17.29
CA GLU A 339 9.89 -7.18 18.62
C GLU A 339 11.11 -7.96 19.12
N ASN A 340 11.40 -7.92 20.42
CA ASN A 340 12.45 -8.74 21.04
C ASN A 340 13.87 -8.59 20.45
N ASN A 341 14.16 -7.46 19.77
CA ASN A 341 15.48 -7.22 19.20
C ASN A 341 16.41 -6.53 20.21
N THR A 342 17.72 -6.67 20.02
CA THR A 342 18.74 -5.92 20.76
C THR A 342 19.42 -4.91 19.84
N PHE A 343 19.43 -3.64 20.23
CA PHE A 343 20.09 -2.54 19.54
C PHE A 343 21.27 -2.04 20.38
N GLU A 344 22.49 -2.11 19.86
CA GLU A 344 23.71 -1.73 20.58
C GLU A 344 24.54 -0.71 19.80
N ASN A 345 24.95 0.38 20.46
CA ASN A 345 25.84 1.40 19.91
C ASN A 345 25.34 2.05 18.59
N CYS A 346 24.03 2.01 18.33
CA CYS A 346 23.40 2.70 17.21
C CYS A 346 23.19 4.19 17.52
N LYS A 347 23.11 5.06 16.51
CA LYS A 347 22.73 6.47 16.72
C LYS A 347 21.22 6.61 16.91
N ILE A 348 20.45 5.89 16.10
CA ILE A 348 19.00 5.73 16.19
C ILE A 348 18.69 4.23 16.13
N GLY A 349 17.88 3.73 17.06
CA GLY A 349 17.40 2.34 17.06
C GLY A 349 16.33 2.13 16.00
N VAL A 350 15.13 2.65 16.25
CA VAL A 350 13.99 2.59 15.32
C VAL A 350 13.55 3.98 14.93
N LEU A 351 13.41 4.25 13.63
CA LEU A 351 12.90 5.51 13.08
C LEU A 351 11.58 5.29 12.33
N LEU A 352 10.47 5.70 12.94
CA LEU A 352 9.12 5.64 12.37
C LEU A 352 8.75 6.99 11.71
N ARG A 353 8.11 6.94 10.52
CA ARG A 353 7.57 8.12 9.80
C ARG A 353 6.11 7.95 9.35
N ASN A 354 5.46 6.93 9.85
CA ASN A 354 4.21 6.38 9.32
C ASN A 354 3.36 5.75 10.43
N ASN A 355 2.18 5.29 10.06
CA ASN A 355 1.15 4.80 10.96
C ASN A 355 1.13 3.27 11.05
N TYR A 356 0.40 2.75 12.04
CA TYR A 356 0.05 1.32 12.13
C TYR A 356 1.21 0.33 12.35
N ASN A 357 2.33 0.74 12.94
CA ASN A 357 3.44 -0.17 13.28
C ASN A 357 3.40 -0.60 14.75
N LYS A 358 4.12 -1.67 15.08
CA LYS A 358 4.25 -2.19 16.44
C LYS A 358 5.72 -2.27 16.85
N ILE A 359 6.06 -1.77 18.03
CA ILE A 359 7.39 -1.86 18.63
C ILE A 359 7.24 -2.47 20.03
N LEU A 360 7.75 -3.69 20.25
CA LEU A 360 7.42 -4.51 21.43
C LEU A 360 8.69 -5.12 22.07
N ASN A 361 8.90 -4.99 23.39
CA ASN A 361 9.96 -5.68 24.15
C ASN A 361 11.39 -5.65 23.55
N ASN A 362 11.88 -4.51 23.07
CA ASN A 362 13.21 -4.40 22.47
C ASN A 362 14.19 -3.89 23.54
N THR A 363 15.47 -4.24 23.40
CA THR A 363 16.53 -3.79 24.30
C THR A 363 17.43 -2.78 23.60
N PHE A 364 17.67 -1.63 24.22
CA PHE A 364 18.54 -0.57 23.70
C PHE A 364 19.74 -0.36 24.63
N LEU A 365 20.95 -0.43 24.07
CA LEU A 365 22.21 -0.33 24.80
C LEU A 365 23.11 0.71 24.13
N ASN A 366 23.38 1.82 24.84
CA ASN A 366 24.14 2.96 24.30
C ASN A 366 23.54 3.53 23.00
N VAL A 367 22.21 3.60 22.91
CA VAL A 367 21.48 4.16 21.76
C VAL A 367 20.89 5.51 22.16
N PRO A 368 21.45 6.65 21.71
CA PRO A 368 20.98 7.98 22.16
C PRO A 368 19.55 8.33 21.75
N LYS A 369 19.03 7.69 20.70
CA LYS A 369 17.65 7.81 20.21
C LYS A 369 17.09 6.41 20.01
N GLU A 370 16.53 5.84 21.07
CA GLU A 370 16.07 4.45 21.07
C GLU A 370 14.94 4.25 20.06
N ILE A 371 13.85 5.00 20.23
CA ILE A 371 12.73 5.06 19.28
C ILE A 371 12.50 6.52 18.89
N VAL A 372 12.33 6.77 17.60
CA VAL A 372 12.00 8.10 17.06
C VAL A 372 10.71 8.02 16.28
N MET A 373 9.77 8.92 16.59
CA MET A 373 8.58 9.17 15.81
C MET A 373 8.73 10.52 15.10
N HIS A 374 9.06 10.46 13.81
CA HIS A 374 9.30 11.64 12.99
C HIS A 374 8.05 11.98 12.17
N ASN A 375 7.25 12.92 12.68
CA ASN A 375 6.02 13.36 12.05
C ASN A 375 6.35 14.48 11.06
N VAL A 376 6.61 14.10 9.81
CA VAL A 376 6.92 15.06 8.72
C VAL A 376 5.70 15.95 8.44
N PHE A 377 4.49 15.38 8.52
CA PHE A 377 3.23 16.04 8.18
C PHE A 377 2.44 16.41 9.43
N TYR A 378 1.16 16.08 9.46
CA TYR A 378 0.25 16.51 10.51
C TYR A 378 0.08 15.47 11.62
N SER A 379 0.07 14.17 11.29
CA SER A 379 -0.21 13.12 12.27
C SER A 379 0.67 11.89 12.12
N MET A 380 0.96 11.28 13.27
CA MET A 380 1.38 9.89 13.40
C MET A 380 0.48 9.17 14.42
N HIS A 381 -0.28 8.17 13.98
CA HIS A 381 -1.29 7.50 14.81
C HIS A 381 -1.28 5.97 14.64
N HIS A 382 -1.93 5.28 15.58
CA HIS A 382 -2.07 3.81 15.61
C HIS A 382 -0.75 3.04 15.65
N ASN A 383 0.33 3.70 16.06
CA ASN A 383 1.55 3.01 16.40
C ASN A 383 1.41 2.43 17.80
N THR A 384 1.66 1.14 17.95
CA THR A 384 1.70 0.46 19.25
C THR A 384 3.14 0.42 19.75
N ILE A 385 3.40 1.01 20.91
CA ILE A 385 4.72 1.00 21.55
C ILE A 385 4.56 0.41 22.95
N ASP A 386 4.92 -0.86 23.09
CA ASP A 386 4.94 -1.60 24.37
C ASP A 386 6.39 -1.79 24.80
N GLN A 387 6.97 -0.71 25.35
CA GLN A 387 8.40 -0.55 25.63
C GLN A 387 8.60 0.23 26.94
N PRO A 388 8.32 -0.38 28.09
CA PRO A 388 8.30 0.36 29.36
C PRO A 388 9.70 0.87 29.74
N GLY A 389 9.79 2.18 30.02
CA GLY A 389 11.04 2.85 30.42
C GLY A 389 12.04 3.10 29.28
N THR A 390 11.63 2.87 28.03
CA THR A 390 12.41 3.19 26.82
C THR A 390 12.10 4.63 26.39
N ASP A 391 13.12 5.36 25.93
CA ASP A 391 13.00 6.74 25.43
C ASP A 391 12.36 6.76 24.02
N VAL A 392 11.23 7.46 23.89
CA VAL A 392 10.56 7.75 22.62
C VAL A 392 10.67 9.24 22.30
N TRP A 393 11.36 9.56 21.21
CA TRP A 393 11.61 10.93 20.78
C TRP A 393 10.61 11.35 19.70
N LEU A 394 9.90 12.46 19.92
CA LEU A 394 8.97 13.02 18.93
C LEU A 394 9.69 14.12 18.16
N TRP A 395 9.86 13.93 16.85
CA TRP A 395 10.43 14.92 15.95
C TRP A 395 9.32 15.54 15.11
N SER A 396 9.04 16.81 15.38
CA SER A 396 7.98 17.60 14.78
C SER A 396 8.51 18.71 13.87
N VAL A 397 9.68 19.27 14.15
CA VAL A 397 10.28 20.35 13.36
C VAL A 397 11.77 20.12 13.16
N ASP A 398 12.35 20.83 12.19
CA ASP A 398 13.77 20.69 11.79
C ASP A 398 14.74 20.79 12.98
N SER A 399 14.46 21.65 13.96
CA SER A 399 15.30 21.80 15.16
C SER A 399 15.32 20.55 16.06
N ASP A 400 14.33 19.66 15.97
CA ASP A 400 14.28 18.45 16.79
C ASP A 400 15.30 17.40 16.34
N TYR A 401 15.72 17.47 15.07
CA TYR A 401 16.55 16.48 14.41
C TYR A 401 17.79 17.05 13.72
N GLU A 402 18.12 18.33 13.91
CA GLU A 402 19.24 19.01 13.25
C GLU A 402 20.57 18.23 13.37
N ASP A 403 20.87 17.69 14.56
CA ASP A 403 22.05 16.87 14.83
C ASP A 403 22.09 15.53 14.06
N TYR A 404 20.93 15.09 13.58
CA TYR A 404 20.71 13.84 12.86
C TYR A 404 20.38 14.05 11.38
N ALA A 405 20.23 15.29 10.90
CA ALA A 405 19.76 15.62 9.54
C ALA A 405 20.57 14.93 8.42
N GLN A 406 21.88 14.72 8.64
CA GLN A 406 22.76 14.00 7.72
C GLN A 406 22.41 12.52 7.50
N TYR A 407 21.60 11.93 8.39
CA TYR A 407 21.13 10.54 8.34
C TYR A 407 19.72 10.41 7.80
N ILE A 408 18.98 11.50 7.64
CA ILE A 408 17.57 11.48 7.26
C ILE A 408 17.36 12.31 6.00
N PRO A 409 17.75 11.79 4.82
CA PRO A 409 17.51 12.50 3.59
C PRO A 409 16.00 12.75 3.40
N TYR A 410 15.65 13.91 2.85
CA TYR A 410 14.26 14.29 2.52
C TYR A 410 13.33 14.50 3.73
N ALA A 411 13.89 14.71 4.92
CA ALA A 411 13.13 14.92 6.16
C ALA A 411 12.28 16.21 6.22
N ASN A 412 12.50 17.17 5.34
CA ASN A 412 12.02 18.55 5.49
C ASN A 412 10.84 18.93 4.58
N ALA A 413 10.19 17.99 3.89
CA ALA A 413 9.10 18.34 2.97
C ALA A 413 7.94 19.10 3.67
N GLY A 414 7.65 18.73 4.91
CA GLY A 414 6.67 19.39 5.77
C GLY A 414 7.23 20.50 6.68
N ALA A 415 8.43 21.05 6.40
CA ALA A 415 9.07 22.07 7.26
C ALA A 415 8.24 23.36 7.48
N GLY A 416 7.23 23.61 6.63
CA GLY A 416 6.27 24.71 6.80
C GLY A 416 5.14 24.42 7.80
N ILE A 417 5.06 23.21 8.37
CA ILE A 417 4.05 22.82 9.36
C ILE A 417 4.65 23.01 10.76
N PRO A 418 4.13 23.95 11.56
CA PRO A 418 4.65 24.19 12.90
C PRO A 418 4.29 23.03 13.85
N ALA A 419 5.10 22.82 14.89
CA ALA A 419 4.92 21.71 15.84
C ALA A 419 3.53 21.67 16.49
N TRP A 420 2.91 22.82 16.79
CA TRP A 420 1.56 22.89 17.38
C TRP A 420 0.43 22.47 16.44
N GLU A 421 0.69 22.33 15.14
CA GLU A 421 -0.22 21.70 14.18
C GLU A 421 0.04 20.18 14.06
N LYS A 422 0.93 19.59 14.87
CA LYS A 422 1.28 18.17 14.77
C LYS A 422 0.71 17.37 15.93
N PHE A 423 0.30 16.14 15.60
CA PHE A 423 -0.36 15.23 16.52
C PHE A 423 0.28 13.84 16.51
N TYR A 424 0.37 13.24 17.69
CA TYR A 424 0.83 11.89 17.90
C TYR A 424 -0.20 11.11 18.70
N HIS A 425 -0.59 9.93 18.20
CA HIS A 425 -1.35 8.95 18.96
C HIS A 425 -0.57 7.63 19.05
N VAL A 426 -0.26 7.25 20.28
CA VAL A 426 0.51 6.05 20.60
C VAL A 426 -0.29 5.13 21.50
N ILE A 427 -0.37 3.86 21.12
CA ILE A 427 -1.02 2.82 21.91
C ILE A 427 0.04 2.12 22.76
N CYS A 428 -0.14 2.15 24.08
CA CYS A 428 0.75 1.55 25.06
C CYS A 428 -0.09 0.66 26.00
N PRO A 429 -0.32 -0.63 25.65
CA PRO A 429 -1.19 -1.53 26.41
C PRO A 429 -0.68 -1.87 27.82
N GLY A 430 0.61 -1.61 28.09
CA GLY A 430 1.27 -1.87 29.35
C GLY A 430 1.71 -0.58 30.05
N GLN A 431 2.95 -0.58 30.55
CA GLN A 431 3.56 0.62 31.13
C GLN A 431 4.06 1.56 30.01
N TYR A 432 3.93 2.86 30.23
CA TYR A 432 4.30 3.87 29.25
C TYR A 432 5.82 3.95 29.03
N PRO A 433 6.27 4.19 27.79
CA PRO A 433 7.63 4.65 27.52
C PRO A 433 7.83 6.10 28.00
N ASP A 434 9.08 6.56 28.03
CA ASP A 434 9.42 7.93 28.38
C ASP A 434 9.44 8.81 27.12
N PHE A 435 8.46 9.70 26.96
CA PHE A 435 8.34 10.57 25.78
C PHE A 435 9.16 11.86 25.93
N HIS A 436 9.95 12.17 24.90
CA HIS A 436 10.82 13.37 24.83
C HIS A 436 10.42 14.25 23.65
N TYR A 437 9.97 15.47 23.94
CA TYR A 437 9.56 16.47 22.96
C TYR A 437 9.53 17.88 23.58
N ASP A 438 9.39 18.91 22.75
CA ASP A 438 9.44 20.32 23.16
C ASP A 438 8.14 20.84 23.83
N GLY A 439 7.10 20.00 23.88
CA GLY A 439 5.79 20.34 24.44
C GLY A 439 4.83 21.05 23.49
N GLN A 440 5.21 21.34 22.23
CA GLN A 440 4.35 22.07 21.30
C GLN A 440 3.39 21.18 20.52
N ALA A 441 3.85 20.00 20.09
CA ALA A 441 2.98 19.01 19.45
C ALA A 441 2.04 18.37 20.46
N GLU A 442 0.84 17.98 19.99
CA GLU A 442 -0.08 17.22 20.82
C GLU A 442 0.31 15.73 20.83
N LEU A 443 0.33 15.14 22.03
CA LEU A 443 0.57 13.72 22.25
C LEU A 443 -0.62 13.13 23.01
N LEU A 444 -1.19 12.06 22.45
CA LEU A 444 -2.20 11.21 23.08
C LEU A 444 -1.64 9.81 23.23
N VAL A 445 -1.60 9.32 24.47
CA VAL A 445 -1.16 7.97 24.81
C VAL A 445 -2.36 7.22 25.38
N ALA A 446 -2.66 6.05 24.83
CA ALA A 446 -3.83 5.25 25.20
C ALA A 446 -3.44 3.77 25.40
N GLU A 447 -4.12 3.04 26.27
CA GLU A 447 -3.87 1.60 26.44
C GLU A 447 -4.41 0.76 25.28
N THR A 448 -5.43 1.27 24.59
CA THR A 448 -6.05 0.64 23.43
C THR A 448 -6.22 1.63 22.31
N LEU A 449 -6.52 1.12 21.11
CA LEU A 449 -7.08 1.95 20.04
C LEU A 449 -8.32 2.67 20.57
N LEU A 450 -8.40 3.97 20.35
CA LEU A 450 -9.55 4.82 20.70
C LEU A 450 -10.82 4.31 20.02
N VAL A 451 -11.49 3.38 20.70
CA VAL A 451 -12.88 3.49 21.14
C VAL A 451 -12.85 2.70 22.45
N PRO A 452 -12.84 3.34 23.64
CA PRO A 452 -13.04 2.59 24.85
C PRO A 452 -14.43 1.99 24.71
N GLN A 453 -14.52 0.66 24.58
CA GLN A 453 -15.78 -0.08 24.61
C GLN A 453 -16.60 0.26 25.88
N GLU A 454 -15.92 0.79 26.91
CA GLU A 454 -16.49 1.28 28.16
C GLU A 454 -17.10 2.70 28.08
N CYS A 455 -16.75 3.50 27.05
CA CYS A 455 -17.28 4.85 26.83
C CYS A 455 -18.46 4.88 25.85
N ASP A 456 -18.58 3.87 25.00
CA ASP A 456 -19.72 3.64 24.12
C ASP A 456 -20.76 2.77 24.84
N ILE A 457 -21.51 3.41 25.73
CA ILE A 457 -22.39 2.75 26.72
C ILE A 457 -23.60 2.12 26.03
N ASN A 458 -24.02 2.65 24.88
CA ASN A 458 -25.13 2.09 24.10
C ASN A 458 -24.66 1.12 22.99
N SER A 459 -23.35 0.92 22.84
CA SER A 459 -22.74 0.08 21.81
C SER A 459 -23.08 0.51 20.39
N ASP A 460 -23.25 1.81 20.14
CA ASP A 460 -23.49 2.39 18.82
C ASP A 460 -22.20 2.85 18.13
N THR A 461 -21.05 2.65 18.77
CA THR A 461 -19.69 3.03 18.36
C THR A 461 -19.44 4.54 18.28
N ILE A 462 -20.40 5.35 18.73
CA ILE A 462 -20.37 6.81 18.68
C ILE A 462 -20.38 7.34 20.11
N VAL A 463 -19.23 7.69 20.66
CA VAL A 463 -19.18 8.31 22.00
C VAL A 463 -19.79 9.72 21.96
N ASN A 464 -21.05 9.86 22.41
CA ASN A 464 -21.79 11.11 22.30
C ASN A 464 -22.62 11.45 23.54
N LEU A 465 -23.50 12.46 23.43
CA LEU A 465 -24.34 12.90 24.55
C LEU A 465 -25.34 11.82 24.99
N ALA A 466 -25.71 10.89 24.11
CA ALA A 466 -26.54 9.73 24.43
C ALA A 466 -25.82 8.77 25.40
N ASP A 467 -24.55 8.47 25.16
CA ASP A 467 -23.71 7.71 26.11
C ASP A 467 -23.55 8.47 27.41
N PHE A 468 -23.32 9.78 27.33
CA PHE A 468 -23.27 10.62 28.54
C PHE A 468 -24.59 10.59 29.32
N ASN A 469 -25.73 10.62 28.63
CA ASN A 469 -27.04 10.55 29.27
C ASN A 469 -27.30 9.17 29.87
N LEU A 470 -26.82 8.10 29.24
CA LEU A 470 -26.88 6.75 29.78
C LEU A 470 -25.98 6.63 31.02
N LEU A 471 -24.74 7.10 30.96
CA LEU A 471 -23.85 7.21 32.12
C LEU A 471 -24.48 8.00 33.25
N ALA A 472 -25.03 9.18 32.94
CA ALA A 472 -25.70 10.04 33.90
C ALA A 472 -26.93 9.36 34.50
N SER A 473 -27.72 8.65 33.69
CA SER A 473 -28.90 7.92 34.13
C SER A 473 -28.54 6.73 35.03
N ASP A 474 -27.48 5.98 34.70
CA ASP A 474 -27.01 4.85 35.49
C ASP A 474 -26.34 5.33 36.78
N TRP A 475 -25.47 6.34 36.72
CA TRP A 475 -24.86 6.99 37.89
C TRP A 475 -25.93 7.54 38.85
N LEU A 476 -27.00 8.14 38.34
CA LEU A 476 -28.09 8.66 39.17
C LEU A 476 -29.07 7.58 39.68
N SER A 477 -29.09 6.38 39.07
CA SER A 477 -30.10 5.35 39.36
C SER A 477 -29.57 4.08 40.04
N SER A 478 -28.28 3.74 39.91
CA SER A 478 -27.72 2.52 40.50
C SER A 478 -26.23 2.66 40.87
N GLY A 479 -25.89 2.45 42.14
CA GLY A 479 -24.50 2.41 42.59
C GLY A 479 -23.83 1.04 42.41
N SER A 480 -24.10 0.30 41.33
CA SER A 480 -23.77 -1.15 41.31
C SER A 480 -23.34 -1.82 40.00
N SER A 481 -23.28 -1.15 38.86
CA SER A 481 -22.87 -1.76 37.56
C SER A 481 -21.42 -1.45 37.18
N ILE A 482 -20.89 -0.29 37.56
CA ILE A 482 -19.53 0.17 37.22
C ILE A 482 -18.76 0.41 38.54
N PRO A 483 -17.54 -0.14 38.75
CA PRO A 483 -16.91 -0.24 40.05
C PRO A 483 -16.30 1.10 40.50
N PHE A 484 -17.13 2.02 40.97
CA PHE A 484 -16.65 3.29 41.51
C PHE A 484 -16.47 3.23 43.04
N SER A 485 -15.26 3.47 43.53
CA SER A 485 -14.97 3.64 44.96
C SER A 485 -15.22 5.08 45.41
N ARG A 486 -15.47 5.31 46.71
CA ARG A 486 -15.65 6.66 47.28
C ARG A 486 -14.41 7.58 47.14
N MET A 487 -13.23 7.01 46.88
CA MET A 487 -12.00 7.75 46.55
C MET A 487 -11.86 8.06 45.05
N SER A 488 -12.75 7.53 44.19
CA SER A 488 -12.78 7.73 42.74
C SER A 488 -14.09 8.36 42.22
N THR A 489 -15.05 8.75 43.08
CA THR A 489 -16.36 9.33 42.69
C THR A 489 -16.64 10.75 43.21
N ASP A 490 -15.90 11.22 44.21
CA ASP A 490 -15.95 12.61 44.68
C ASP A 490 -14.85 13.42 43.97
N ILE A 491 -14.97 13.49 42.65
CA ILE A 491 -13.93 14.03 41.75
C ILE A 491 -13.66 15.50 42.05
N ASN A 492 -14.67 16.24 42.51
CA ASN A 492 -14.49 17.63 42.92
C ASN A 492 -14.04 17.80 44.38
N SER A 493 -13.82 16.70 45.11
CA SER A 493 -13.38 16.67 46.52
C SER A 493 -14.31 17.42 47.49
N SER A 494 -15.62 17.45 47.21
CA SER A 494 -16.62 18.14 48.03
C SER A 494 -17.09 17.34 49.25
N GLY A 495 -16.70 16.06 49.35
CA GLY A 495 -17.12 15.11 50.37
C GLY A 495 -18.49 14.47 50.10
N ILE A 496 -19.15 14.82 48.98
CA ILE A 496 -20.51 14.39 48.64
C ILE A 496 -20.58 14.09 47.14
N VAL A 497 -20.79 12.82 46.77
CA VAL A 497 -21.02 12.43 45.37
C VAL A 497 -22.36 13.00 44.89
N ASN A 498 -22.33 13.95 43.96
CA ASN A 498 -23.52 14.62 43.43
C ASN A 498 -23.37 15.01 41.95
N SER A 499 -24.36 15.73 41.39
CA SER A 499 -24.34 16.19 39.99
C SER A 499 -23.12 17.07 39.66
N GLY A 500 -22.50 17.71 40.64
CA GLY A 500 -21.24 18.43 40.50
C GLY A 500 -20.05 17.52 40.18
N ASP A 501 -20.02 16.28 40.67
CA ASP A 501 -18.99 15.29 40.31
C ASP A 501 -19.20 14.76 38.89
N LEU A 502 -20.46 14.51 38.53
CA LEU A 502 -20.86 14.15 37.17
C LEU A 502 -20.47 15.24 36.16
N VAL A 503 -20.60 16.53 36.52
CA VAL A 503 -20.14 17.65 35.67
C VAL A 503 -18.62 17.67 35.51
N TYR A 504 -17.85 17.26 36.51
CA TYR A 504 -16.39 17.12 36.39
C TYR A 504 -16.00 15.91 35.54
N CYS A 505 -16.69 14.78 35.68
CA CYS A 505 -16.56 13.63 34.79
C CYS A 505 -16.91 13.99 33.34
N GLY A 506 -18.05 14.66 33.11
CA GLY A 506 -18.44 15.14 31.78
C GLY A 506 -17.46 16.17 31.20
N LYS A 507 -16.80 16.98 32.03
CA LYS A 507 -15.72 17.89 31.59
C LYS A 507 -14.42 17.18 31.25
N GLY A 508 -14.07 16.11 31.98
CA GLY A 508 -12.93 15.24 31.64
C GLY A 508 -13.21 14.50 30.35
N TRP A 509 -14.40 13.93 30.23
CA TRP A 509 -14.87 13.20 29.05
C TRP A 509 -14.96 14.10 27.82
N HIS A 510 -15.47 15.34 27.93
CA HIS A 510 -15.39 16.32 26.83
C HIS A 510 -13.96 16.79 26.54
N LYS A 511 -13.08 16.95 27.53
CA LYS A 511 -11.67 17.33 27.27
C LYS A 511 -10.84 16.24 26.62
N GLU A 512 -11.17 14.97 26.88
CA GLU A 512 -10.53 13.80 26.27
C GLU A 512 -11.15 13.48 24.90
N ASN A 513 -12.45 13.76 24.72
CA ASN A 513 -13.17 13.61 23.45
C ASN A 513 -13.25 14.90 22.61
N ASP A 514 -12.63 16.03 22.96
CA ASP A 514 -12.51 17.20 22.06
C ASP A 514 -11.27 17.06 21.15
N LYS A 515 -10.61 15.90 21.19
CA LYS A 515 -9.34 15.64 20.52
C LYS A 515 -9.59 15.04 19.15
N ILE A 516 -9.55 15.90 18.15
CA ILE A 516 -9.50 15.56 16.73
C ILE A 516 -8.13 14.92 16.45
N ASP A 517 -8.06 13.69 15.92
CA ASP A 517 -6.84 13.16 15.27
C ASP A 517 -6.48 14.16 14.17
N ALA A 518 -5.41 14.90 14.40
CA ALA A 518 -5.07 16.04 13.59
C ALA A 518 -4.44 15.58 12.26
N TYR A 519 -5.27 15.21 11.29
CA TYR A 519 -5.07 15.74 9.94
C TYR A 519 -5.22 17.26 10.05
N ALA A 520 -4.16 17.94 10.51
CA ALA A 520 -4.20 19.32 10.97
C ALA A 520 -4.26 20.37 9.85
N SER A 521 -5.10 20.11 8.86
CA SER A 521 -5.84 21.19 8.22
C SER A 521 -7.31 21.27 8.67
N GLY A 522 -7.80 20.27 9.41
CA GLY A 522 -9.20 20.18 9.82
C GLY A 522 -10.16 20.16 8.63
N GLY A 523 -9.75 19.53 7.52
CA GLY A 523 -10.60 19.35 6.35
C GLY A 523 -11.76 18.40 6.65
N LYS A 524 -12.95 18.76 6.18
CA LYS A 524 -14.10 17.86 6.07
C LYS A 524 -14.03 17.16 4.71
N PRO A 525 -14.12 15.82 4.64
CA PRO A 525 -14.26 15.11 3.39
C PRO A 525 -15.55 15.55 2.68
N VAL A 526 -15.48 15.68 1.37
CA VAL A 526 -16.52 16.30 0.52
C VAL A 526 -17.22 15.25 -0.32
N ASP A 527 -16.44 14.35 -0.90
CA ASP A 527 -16.88 13.34 -1.85
C ASP A 527 -15.94 12.15 -1.80
N ILE A 528 -16.45 11.00 -2.23
CA ILE A 528 -15.71 9.73 -2.27
C ILE A 528 -15.91 9.05 -3.61
N ALA A 529 -14.92 8.24 -4.01
CA ALA A 529 -15.04 7.31 -5.12
C ALA A 529 -14.39 5.98 -4.73
N THR A 530 -14.92 4.89 -5.25
CA THR A 530 -14.45 3.52 -4.99
C THR A 530 -14.08 2.83 -6.29
N GLY A 531 -13.13 1.91 -6.22
CA GLY A 531 -12.72 1.10 -7.36
C GLY A 531 -11.44 0.34 -7.05
N ASN A 532 -11.02 -0.49 -8.00
CA ASN A 532 -9.84 -1.34 -7.89
C ASN A 532 -8.57 -0.56 -8.28
N MET A 533 -8.17 0.39 -7.43
CA MET A 533 -7.01 1.27 -7.58
C MET A 533 -5.69 0.59 -7.16
N ALA A 534 -5.76 -0.60 -6.57
CA ALA A 534 -4.62 -1.38 -6.11
C ALA A 534 -4.86 -2.88 -6.32
N LYS A 535 -4.13 -3.47 -7.27
CA LYS A 535 -4.28 -4.86 -7.71
C LYS A 535 -3.99 -5.90 -6.63
N TYR A 536 -3.15 -5.58 -5.65
CA TYR A 536 -2.73 -6.51 -4.59
C TYR A 536 -3.47 -6.28 -3.27
N GLU A 537 -4.49 -5.43 -3.25
CA GLU A 537 -5.43 -5.32 -2.13
C GLU A 537 -6.63 -6.26 -2.35
N PRO A 538 -7.24 -6.81 -1.27
CA PRO A 538 -8.27 -7.84 -1.41
C PRO A 538 -9.61 -7.31 -2.00
N GLY A 539 -9.89 -6.01 -1.94
CA GLY A 539 -11.11 -5.39 -2.48
C GLY A 539 -10.89 -3.91 -2.85
N ASP A 540 -11.97 -3.18 -3.13
CA ASP A 540 -11.89 -1.81 -3.63
C ASP A 540 -11.33 -0.81 -2.61
N GLU A 541 -10.50 0.11 -3.09
CA GLU A 541 -10.01 1.28 -2.37
C GLU A 541 -11.03 2.41 -2.35
N ILE A 542 -10.78 3.39 -1.48
CA ILE A 542 -11.57 4.62 -1.39
C ILE A 542 -10.68 5.83 -1.66
N ALA A 543 -11.00 6.58 -2.71
CA ALA A 543 -10.49 7.92 -2.94
C ALA A 543 -11.36 8.97 -2.26
N VAL A 544 -10.74 9.98 -1.63
CA VAL A 544 -11.43 11.02 -0.85
C VAL A 544 -10.88 12.41 -1.18
N ILE A 545 -11.78 13.38 -1.40
CA ILE A 545 -11.45 14.81 -1.50
C ILE A 545 -11.96 15.64 -0.31
N TRP A 546 -11.36 16.80 -0.10
CA TRP A 546 -11.47 17.57 1.13
C TRP A 546 -11.86 19.02 0.89
N ASN A 547 -12.53 19.63 1.87
CA ASN A 547 -12.96 21.03 1.79
C ASN A 547 -11.88 22.05 2.19
N ARG A 548 -10.74 21.57 2.69
CA ARG A 548 -9.54 22.33 3.03
C ARG A 548 -8.31 21.58 2.48
N PRO A 549 -7.19 22.27 2.26
CA PRO A 549 -5.93 21.63 1.89
C PRO A 549 -5.59 20.51 2.86
N VAL A 550 -5.00 19.39 2.44
CA VAL A 550 -4.65 18.25 3.33
C VAL A 550 -3.17 17.88 3.22
N SER A 551 -2.39 18.79 2.66
CA SER A 551 -0.95 18.70 2.48
C SER A 551 -0.36 20.10 2.53
N ARG A 552 0.80 20.27 3.18
CA ARG A 552 1.59 21.50 3.13
C ARG A 552 3.03 21.13 2.80
N ILE A 553 3.52 21.64 1.67
CA ILE A 553 4.87 21.35 1.16
C ILE A 553 5.57 22.67 0.87
N ASN A 554 6.77 22.86 1.41
CA ASN A 554 7.55 24.10 1.24
C ASN A 554 6.74 25.39 1.55
N SER A 555 5.85 25.32 2.54
CA SER A 555 4.94 26.41 2.96
C SER A 555 3.76 26.72 2.01
N THR A 556 3.51 25.88 1.01
CA THR A 556 2.31 25.98 0.17
C THR A 556 1.30 24.91 0.58
N ASP A 557 0.03 25.30 0.71
CA ASP A 557 -1.09 24.44 1.06
C ASP A 557 -1.72 23.83 -0.21
N TYR A 558 -1.91 22.51 -0.22
CA TYR A 558 -2.46 21.78 -1.36
C TYR A 558 -3.68 20.93 -0.97
N PHE A 559 -4.68 20.92 -1.85
CA PHE A 559 -5.72 19.92 -1.93
C PHE A 559 -5.16 18.72 -2.70
N THR A 560 -5.34 17.52 -2.14
CA THR A 560 -4.97 16.26 -2.79
C THR A 560 -6.11 15.28 -2.65
N VAL A 561 -6.23 14.36 -3.60
CA VAL A 561 -7.04 13.15 -3.42
C VAL A 561 -6.23 12.18 -2.58
N ILE A 562 -6.81 11.64 -1.52
CA ILE A 562 -6.18 10.60 -0.68
C ILE A 562 -6.85 9.27 -0.97
N ILE A 563 -6.06 8.22 -1.19
CA ILE A 563 -6.52 6.87 -1.49
C ILE A 563 -6.26 5.99 -0.26
N TYR A 564 -7.32 5.39 0.27
CA TYR A 564 -7.29 4.52 1.44
C TYR A 564 -7.64 3.08 1.06
N ASN A 565 -7.01 2.12 1.74
CA ASN A 565 -7.48 0.74 1.74
C ASN A 565 -8.73 0.60 2.63
N GLN A 566 -9.26 -0.62 2.71
CA GLN A 566 -10.46 -0.95 3.48
C GLN A 566 -10.29 -0.87 5.01
N ASP A 567 -9.06 -0.69 5.52
CA ASP A 567 -8.77 -0.47 6.93
C ASP A 567 -8.62 1.02 7.29
N GLY A 568 -8.67 1.91 6.30
CA GLY A 568 -8.34 3.33 6.50
C GLY A 568 -6.83 3.61 6.55
N VAL A 569 -6.02 2.74 5.95
CA VAL A 569 -4.60 3.01 5.70
C VAL A 569 -4.47 3.77 4.40
N GLU A 570 -3.79 4.91 4.46
CA GLU A 570 -3.43 5.67 3.27
C GLU A 570 -2.44 4.86 2.42
N LEU A 571 -2.86 4.50 1.21
CA LEU A 571 -2.02 3.82 0.22
C LEU A 571 -1.29 4.81 -0.68
N ASP A 572 -1.95 5.92 -1.03
CA ASP A 572 -1.40 6.90 -1.94
C ASP A 572 -2.16 8.22 -1.98
N ARG A 573 -1.64 9.16 -2.79
CA ARG A 573 -2.28 10.42 -3.14
C ARG A 573 -2.10 10.76 -4.61
N CYS A 574 -3.00 11.56 -5.15
CA CYS A 574 -2.84 12.18 -6.46
C CYS A 574 -3.47 13.57 -6.48
N ALA A 575 -3.47 14.22 -7.64
CA ALA A 575 -4.20 15.46 -7.91
C ALA A 575 -3.81 16.61 -6.97
N ARG A 576 -2.51 16.87 -6.85
CA ARG A 576 -2.01 17.96 -5.99
C ARG A 576 -2.32 19.31 -6.62
N SER A 577 -3.13 20.11 -5.92
CA SER A 577 -3.65 21.37 -6.46
C SER A 577 -3.78 22.43 -5.38
N GLU A 578 -3.49 23.69 -5.70
CA GLU A 578 -3.82 24.84 -4.84
C GLU A 578 -5.34 25.16 -4.87
N THR A 579 -6.06 24.53 -5.82
CA THR A 579 -7.50 24.68 -6.02
C THR A 579 -8.24 23.47 -5.47
N ARG A 580 -9.34 23.72 -4.76
CA ARG A 580 -10.19 22.68 -4.19
C ARG A 580 -10.94 21.87 -5.25
N TRP A 581 -10.95 20.56 -5.08
CA TRP A 581 -11.77 19.61 -5.84
C TRP A 581 -13.23 19.59 -5.37
N ALA A 582 -14.17 19.48 -6.31
CA ALA A 582 -15.60 19.51 -6.09
C ALA A 582 -16.22 18.10 -6.08
N LYS A 583 -15.86 17.30 -7.08
CA LYS A 583 -16.37 15.94 -7.30
C LYS A 583 -15.27 15.04 -7.84
N ILE A 584 -15.36 13.76 -7.53
CA ILE A 584 -14.44 12.73 -8.03
C ILE A 584 -15.19 11.51 -8.55
N ALA A 585 -14.57 10.81 -9.49
CA ALA A 585 -14.96 9.47 -9.91
C ALA A 585 -13.70 8.61 -10.10
N ALA A 586 -13.83 7.31 -9.88
CA ALA A 586 -12.77 6.35 -10.15
C ALA A 586 -13.18 5.43 -11.31
N GLY A 587 -12.23 5.00 -12.10
CA GLY A 587 -12.48 4.09 -13.22
C GLY A 587 -11.25 3.83 -14.08
N ASN A 588 -11.34 2.83 -14.95
CA ASN A 588 -10.30 2.49 -15.91
C ASN A 588 -10.35 3.42 -17.12
N PHE A 589 -9.82 4.62 -17.00
CA PHE A 589 -10.03 5.69 -17.98
C PHE A 589 -8.95 5.74 -19.06
N LEU A 590 -7.72 5.32 -18.75
CA LEU A 590 -6.57 5.48 -19.63
C LEU A 590 -5.87 4.15 -19.93
N PRO A 591 -5.22 4.05 -21.10
CA PRO A 591 -4.35 2.93 -21.37
C PRO A 591 -3.18 2.88 -20.39
N ASP A 592 -2.87 1.64 -20.00
CA ASP A 592 -1.64 1.32 -19.31
C ASP A 592 -0.48 1.83 -20.17
N THR A 593 0.30 2.76 -19.64
CA THR A 593 1.53 3.22 -20.29
C THR A 593 2.77 2.51 -19.74
N GLY A 594 2.59 1.68 -18.71
CA GLY A 594 3.64 0.98 -18.00
C GLY A 594 4.09 -0.29 -18.70
N TYR A 595 5.37 -0.63 -18.51
CA TYR A 595 5.92 -1.94 -18.87
C TYR A 595 5.49 -3.03 -17.88
N ILE A 596 4.92 -2.65 -16.72
CA ILE A 596 4.55 -3.58 -15.66
C ILE A 596 3.11 -3.31 -15.20
N LYS A 597 2.28 -4.36 -15.31
CA LYS A 597 0.86 -4.41 -14.88
C LYS A 597 0.73 -4.39 -13.35
N GLU A 598 1.36 -3.44 -12.69
CA GLU A 598 1.52 -3.36 -11.24
C GLU A 598 0.52 -2.44 -10.56
N ASN A 599 -0.14 -1.55 -11.31
CA ASN A 599 -1.36 -0.89 -10.88
C ASN A 599 -2.49 -1.49 -11.71
N ASP A 600 -3.64 -1.81 -11.11
CA ASP A 600 -4.84 -1.91 -11.93
C ASP A 600 -5.11 -0.52 -12.49
N ASN A 601 -5.44 -0.44 -13.79
CA ASN A 601 -5.69 0.82 -14.49
C ASN A 601 -6.96 1.44 -13.91
N TYR A 602 -6.84 2.14 -12.80
CA TYR A 602 -7.90 2.92 -12.19
C TYR A 602 -7.34 4.30 -11.91
N GLU A 603 -7.82 5.26 -12.69
CA GLU A 603 -7.53 6.67 -12.53
C GLU A 603 -8.61 7.36 -11.71
N ILE A 604 -8.26 8.54 -11.21
CA ILE A 604 -9.22 9.44 -10.54
C ILE A 604 -9.54 10.60 -11.49
N ALA A 605 -10.79 10.70 -11.88
CA ALA A 605 -11.33 11.91 -12.49
C ALA A 605 -11.68 12.91 -11.39
N ALA A 606 -11.30 14.18 -11.55
CA ALA A 606 -11.64 15.24 -10.62
C ALA A 606 -11.98 16.55 -11.34
N VAL A 607 -12.90 17.31 -10.75
CA VAL A 607 -13.33 18.63 -11.26
C VAL A 607 -13.20 19.69 -10.16
N PRO A 608 -12.78 20.94 -10.48
CA PRO A 608 -12.52 21.96 -9.49
C PRO A 608 -13.81 22.66 -9.00
N THR A 609 -13.75 23.22 -7.80
CA THR A 609 -14.86 24.02 -7.20
C THR A 609 -14.93 25.46 -7.70
N VAL A 610 -13.84 25.97 -8.26
CA VAL A 610 -13.72 27.33 -8.77
C VAL A 610 -13.08 27.26 -10.16
N PRO A 611 -13.35 28.23 -11.04
CA PRO A 611 -12.78 28.20 -12.36
C PRO A 611 -11.27 28.46 -12.30
N ASP A 612 -10.56 27.97 -13.31
CA ASP A 612 -9.15 28.24 -13.54
C ASP A 612 -8.89 29.74 -13.86
N THR A 613 -7.63 30.05 -14.18
CA THR A 613 -7.22 31.42 -14.54
C THR A 613 -7.89 31.96 -15.82
N ASN A 614 -8.48 31.09 -16.65
CA ASN A 614 -9.22 31.44 -17.85
C ASN A 614 -10.75 31.50 -17.63
N GLY A 615 -11.24 31.26 -16.41
CA GLY A 615 -12.68 31.23 -16.12
C GLY A 615 -13.35 29.90 -16.45
N CYS A 616 -12.59 28.81 -16.59
CA CYS A 616 -13.08 27.50 -17.02
C CYS A 616 -13.02 26.44 -15.90
N TYR A 617 -13.88 25.42 -15.97
CA TYR A 617 -13.94 24.25 -15.12
C TYR A 617 -13.55 23.02 -15.98
N PRO A 618 -12.26 22.74 -16.15
CA PRO A 618 -11.79 21.52 -16.79
C PRO A 618 -12.07 20.27 -15.96
N LEU A 619 -12.09 19.12 -16.64
CA LEU A 619 -12.13 17.80 -16.04
C LEU A 619 -10.74 17.17 -16.15
N TYR A 620 -10.16 16.80 -15.03
CA TYR A 620 -8.80 16.27 -14.94
C TYR A 620 -8.81 14.77 -14.66
N ILE A 621 -7.91 14.03 -15.30
CA ILE A 621 -7.70 12.60 -15.07
C ILE A 621 -6.32 12.39 -14.46
N PHE A 622 -6.29 11.83 -13.27
CA PHE A 622 -5.06 11.63 -12.50
C PHE A 622 -4.76 10.15 -12.35
N ARG A 623 -3.50 9.81 -12.55
CA ARG A 623 -2.97 8.52 -12.12
C ARG A 623 -2.69 8.54 -10.62
N LYS A 624 -2.90 7.40 -9.96
CA LYS A 624 -2.52 7.19 -8.57
C LYS A 624 -1.04 7.54 -8.37
N GLY A 625 -0.74 8.33 -7.35
CA GLY A 625 0.63 8.75 -7.02
C GLY A 625 1.19 9.91 -7.84
N PHE A 626 0.44 10.50 -8.78
CA PHE A 626 0.87 11.64 -9.58
C PHE A 626 0.25 12.95 -9.10
N ALA A 627 1.07 13.99 -8.97
CA ALA A 627 0.60 15.35 -8.71
C ALA A 627 -0.19 15.93 -9.89
N GLU A 628 0.35 15.78 -11.10
CA GLU A 628 -0.18 16.36 -12.34
C GLU A 628 -1.16 15.43 -13.06
N PRO A 629 -2.13 15.97 -13.81
CA PRO A 629 -3.07 15.18 -14.58
C PRO A 629 -2.38 14.50 -15.78
N ALA A 630 -2.77 13.26 -16.07
CA ALA A 630 -2.37 12.55 -17.28
C ALA A 630 -3.14 13.05 -18.50
N VAL A 631 -4.42 13.41 -18.33
CA VAL A 631 -5.29 13.98 -19.37
C VAL A 631 -6.13 15.11 -18.77
N VAL A 632 -6.34 16.17 -19.56
CA VAL A 632 -7.29 17.25 -19.25
C VAL A 632 -8.35 17.27 -20.35
N LEU A 633 -9.61 17.21 -19.96
CA LEU A 633 -10.77 17.30 -20.84
C LEU A 633 -11.53 18.60 -20.57
N LEU A 634 -12.30 19.06 -21.56
CA LEU A 634 -13.24 20.17 -21.41
C LEU A 634 -12.57 21.47 -20.91
N GLU A 635 -11.37 21.76 -21.41
CA GLU A 635 -10.57 22.94 -21.00
C GLU A 635 -11.30 24.28 -21.19
N ASP A 636 -12.28 24.34 -22.08
CA ASP A 636 -13.08 25.52 -22.40
C ASP A 636 -14.47 25.55 -21.72
N ASN A 637 -14.77 24.58 -20.86
CA ASN A 637 -16.05 24.52 -20.16
C ASN A 637 -16.16 25.66 -19.14
N THR A 638 -17.20 26.50 -19.24
CA THR A 638 -17.40 27.65 -18.35
C THR A 638 -18.49 27.44 -17.31
N ILE A 639 -19.10 26.25 -17.26
CA ILE A 639 -20.21 25.91 -16.37
C ILE A 639 -19.70 24.93 -15.30
N PRO A 640 -19.97 25.16 -14.00
CA PRO A 640 -19.63 24.20 -12.96
C PRO A 640 -20.26 22.83 -13.19
N PHE A 641 -19.60 21.79 -12.68
CA PHE A 641 -20.14 20.44 -12.64
C PHE A 641 -21.08 20.29 -11.44
N ALA A 642 -22.25 19.71 -11.69
CA ALA A 642 -23.13 19.21 -10.64
C ALA A 642 -22.64 17.86 -10.13
N ASP A 643 -22.24 16.95 -11.02
CA ASP A 643 -21.73 15.62 -10.66
C ASP A 643 -20.99 14.93 -11.82
N ILE A 644 -20.17 13.91 -11.49
CA ILE A 644 -19.43 13.06 -12.44
C ILE A 644 -19.46 11.59 -12.01
N VAL A 645 -19.40 10.65 -12.96
CA VAL A 645 -19.30 9.21 -12.68
C VAL A 645 -18.57 8.48 -13.82
N GLY A 646 -17.77 7.45 -13.49
CA GLY A 646 -17.14 6.55 -14.47
C GLY A 646 -18.05 5.37 -14.82
N GLY A 647 -18.02 4.92 -16.07
CA GLY A 647 -18.81 3.77 -16.53
C GLY A 647 -18.46 3.40 -17.96
N ASP A 648 -18.87 2.21 -18.38
CA ASP A 648 -18.63 1.70 -19.75
C ASP A 648 -19.82 2.09 -20.64
N PHE A 649 -19.80 3.27 -21.26
CA PHE A 649 -20.94 3.89 -21.94
C PHE A 649 -20.88 3.79 -23.49
N ASP A 650 -19.77 3.30 -24.02
CA ASP A 650 -19.51 3.13 -25.46
C ASP A 650 -19.52 1.64 -25.82
N ASP A 651 -20.12 1.28 -26.96
CA ASP A 651 -20.14 -0.09 -27.49
C ASP A 651 -18.76 -0.55 -28.03
N GLY A 652 -17.72 0.23 -27.75
CA GLY A 652 -16.35 0.06 -28.20
C GLY A 652 -15.69 -1.17 -27.57
N SER A 653 -14.84 -1.85 -28.34
CA SER A 653 -14.21 -3.09 -27.91
C SER A 653 -12.94 -2.90 -27.05
N ASP A 654 -12.75 -1.75 -26.41
CA ASP A 654 -11.61 -1.56 -25.50
C ASP A 654 -12.05 -1.72 -24.04
N GLU A 655 -11.07 -1.79 -23.14
CA GLU A 655 -11.33 -2.00 -21.71
C GLU A 655 -11.48 -0.66 -20.95
N TYR A 656 -11.46 0.48 -21.66
CA TYR A 656 -11.38 1.81 -21.04
C TYR A 656 -12.75 2.47 -20.95
N GLN A 657 -13.11 2.81 -19.72
CA GLN A 657 -14.35 3.45 -19.34
C GLN A 657 -14.40 4.92 -19.77
N GLU A 658 -15.62 5.41 -19.99
CA GLU A 658 -15.92 6.81 -20.18
C GLU A 658 -16.39 7.46 -18.88
N ILE A 659 -16.54 8.79 -18.95
CA ILE A 659 -17.04 9.60 -17.84
C ILE A 659 -18.33 10.27 -18.27
N ALA A 660 -19.41 9.99 -17.54
CA ALA A 660 -20.63 10.76 -17.60
C ALA A 660 -20.54 11.95 -16.64
N TYR A 661 -21.00 13.11 -17.09
CA TYR A 661 -20.99 14.32 -16.29
C TYR A 661 -22.24 15.17 -16.49
N LYS A 662 -22.67 15.81 -15.40
CA LYS A 662 -23.78 16.75 -15.37
C LYS A 662 -23.24 18.15 -15.08
N LEU A 663 -23.54 19.11 -15.96
CA LEU A 663 -23.27 20.54 -15.72
C LEU A 663 -24.45 21.21 -15.01
N GLU A 664 -24.20 22.17 -14.13
CA GLU A 664 -25.25 22.86 -13.37
C GLU A 664 -26.28 23.55 -14.30
N GLY A 665 -27.57 23.35 -14.01
CA GLY A 665 -28.67 24.04 -14.70
C GLY A 665 -28.91 23.66 -16.17
N THR A 666 -28.12 22.75 -16.75
CA THR A 666 -28.30 22.31 -18.15
C THR A 666 -29.36 21.20 -18.25
N ASP A 667 -29.88 20.96 -19.45
CA ASP A 667 -30.83 19.88 -19.75
C ASP A 667 -30.15 18.67 -20.42
N THR A 668 -28.85 18.50 -20.19
CA THR A 668 -28.04 17.42 -20.79
C THR A 668 -27.21 16.69 -19.75
N ILE A 669 -27.05 15.38 -19.96
CA ILE A 669 -25.96 14.58 -19.40
C ILE A 669 -25.00 14.33 -20.57
N ARG A 670 -23.71 14.54 -20.34
CA ARG A 670 -22.69 14.44 -21.39
C ARG A 670 -21.68 13.37 -21.03
N TYR A 671 -21.03 12.82 -22.05
CA TYR A 671 -20.09 11.71 -21.90
C TYR A 671 -18.81 12.06 -22.65
N ALA A 672 -17.67 11.70 -22.08
CA ALA A 672 -16.36 11.86 -22.70
C ALA A 672 -15.48 10.65 -22.40
N LYS A 673 -14.64 10.25 -23.36
CA LYS A 673 -13.71 9.13 -23.24
C LYS A 673 -12.27 9.66 -23.07
N PRO A 674 -11.64 9.52 -21.90
CA PRO A 674 -10.27 10.01 -21.69
C PRO A 674 -9.24 9.40 -22.64
N SER A 675 -9.35 8.10 -22.93
CA SER A 675 -8.49 7.38 -23.89
C SER A 675 -8.74 7.77 -25.36
N ASN A 676 -9.88 8.41 -25.67
CA ASN A 676 -10.24 8.88 -27.01
C ASN A 676 -10.99 10.21 -26.94
N THR A 677 -10.24 11.31 -26.87
CA THR A 677 -10.79 12.67 -26.70
C THR A 677 -11.68 13.15 -27.86
N ALA A 678 -11.75 12.42 -28.97
CA ALA A 678 -12.67 12.69 -30.07
C ALA A 678 -14.06 12.10 -29.86
N TRP A 679 -14.20 11.09 -29.00
CA TRP A 679 -15.48 10.48 -28.67
C TRP A 679 -16.24 11.33 -27.64
N SER A 680 -17.52 11.52 -27.90
CA SER A 680 -18.45 12.10 -26.94
C SER A 680 -19.88 11.69 -27.27
N ALA A 681 -20.71 11.63 -26.24
CA ALA A 681 -22.14 11.45 -26.38
C ALA A 681 -22.89 12.50 -25.56
N VAL A 682 -24.18 12.69 -25.85
CA VAL A 682 -25.05 13.62 -25.11
C VAL A 682 -26.44 13.02 -24.98
N SER A 683 -26.88 12.81 -23.74
CA SER A 683 -28.29 12.57 -23.43
C SER A 683 -29.01 13.92 -23.30
N ARG A 684 -30.13 14.10 -24.01
CA ARG A 684 -30.92 15.34 -24.02
C ARG A 684 -32.15 15.25 -23.12
N ASN A 685 -32.78 16.39 -22.86
CA ASN A 685 -33.97 16.52 -22.02
C ASN A 685 -33.78 15.88 -20.62
N ALA A 686 -32.56 15.95 -20.10
CA ALA A 686 -32.27 15.62 -18.72
C ALA A 686 -32.88 16.68 -17.79
N ALA A 687 -33.25 16.29 -16.58
CA ALA A 687 -33.72 17.26 -15.59
C ALA A 687 -32.62 18.29 -15.28
N THR A 688 -33.01 19.56 -15.16
CA THR A 688 -32.05 20.66 -14.95
C THR A 688 -31.61 20.80 -13.51
N ASP A 689 -32.33 20.17 -12.59
CA ASP A 689 -32.11 20.14 -11.14
C ASP A 689 -31.57 18.78 -10.64
N ILE A 690 -30.85 18.03 -11.49
CA ILE A 690 -30.12 16.81 -11.07
C ILE A 690 -29.08 17.16 -10.01
N THR A 691 -29.08 16.42 -8.90
CA THR A 691 -28.16 16.62 -7.77
C THR A 691 -27.17 15.48 -7.56
N GLY A 692 -27.40 14.33 -8.18
CA GLY A 692 -26.52 13.17 -8.11
C GLY A 692 -26.73 12.24 -9.29
N ILE A 693 -25.65 11.62 -9.77
CA ILE A 693 -25.67 10.60 -10.81
C ILE A 693 -24.84 9.38 -10.39
N THR A 694 -25.18 8.20 -10.93
CA THR A 694 -24.40 6.97 -10.77
C THR A 694 -24.50 6.14 -12.05
N ALA A 695 -23.54 5.25 -12.28
CA ALA A 695 -23.43 4.44 -13.49
C ALA A 695 -23.53 2.95 -13.16
N GLY A 696 -24.25 2.20 -14.00
CA GLY A 696 -24.35 0.75 -13.88
C GLY A 696 -25.06 0.13 -15.10
N ASP A 697 -24.93 -1.19 -15.25
CA ASP A 697 -25.64 -1.99 -16.25
C ASP A 697 -27.03 -2.38 -15.71
N PHE A 698 -28.01 -1.47 -15.78
CA PHE A 698 -29.30 -1.68 -15.12
C PHE A 698 -30.25 -2.58 -15.93
N ASP A 699 -30.06 -2.66 -17.24
CA ASP A 699 -30.91 -3.44 -18.13
C ASP A 699 -30.36 -4.84 -18.47
N GLY A 700 -29.07 -5.10 -18.18
CA GLY A 700 -28.36 -6.35 -18.42
C GLY A 700 -27.96 -6.57 -19.87
N ASP A 701 -28.06 -5.53 -20.70
CA ASP A 701 -27.51 -5.54 -22.05
C ASP A 701 -26.02 -5.20 -21.90
N SER A 702 -25.21 -6.25 -21.70
CA SER A 702 -23.79 -6.28 -21.27
C SER A 702 -22.76 -5.51 -22.11
N LEU A 703 -23.18 -4.49 -22.85
CA LEU A 703 -22.39 -3.71 -23.79
C LEU A 703 -22.47 -2.20 -23.52
N ASP A 704 -23.44 -1.70 -22.73
CA ASP A 704 -23.54 -0.26 -22.44
C ASP A 704 -24.13 0.00 -21.02
N SER A 705 -23.31 0.56 -20.13
CA SER A 705 -23.75 1.16 -18.87
C SER A 705 -24.71 2.32 -19.11
N GLU A 706 -25.54 2.60 -18.11
CA GLU A 706 -26.48 3.72 -18.12
C GLU A 706 -26.27 4.62 -16.91
N VAL A 707 -26.84 5.83 -16.97
CA VAL A 707 -26.78 6.80 -15.87
C VAL A 707 -28.11 6.85 -15.15
N ALA A 708 -28.13 6.47 -13.87
CA ALA A 708 -29.24 6.79 -12.98
C ALA A 708 -29.00 8.16 -12.34
N ALA A 709 -30.03 9.02 -12.34
CA ALA A 709 -29.95 10.38 -11.83
C ALA A 709 -31.07 10.69 -10.85
N VAL A 710 -30.74 11.37 -9.75
CA VAL A 710 -31.69 11.91 -8.78
C VAL A 710 -31.78 13.43 -8.89
N THR A 711 -32.94 14.01 -8.57
CA THR A 711 -33.22 15.44 -8.69
C THR A 711 -33.50 16.10 -7.35
N ALA A 712 -33.41 17.43 -7.32
CA ALA A 712 -33.75 18.22 -6.13
C ALA A 712 -35.24 18.14 -5.74
N SER A 713 -36.10 17.62 -6.62
CA SER A 713 -37.54 17.51 -6.48
C SER A 713 -37.97 16.07 -6.12
N PRO A 714 -39.06 15.86 -5.36
CA PRO A 714 -39.59 14.51 -5.14
C PRO A 714 -39.93 13.80 -6.47
N GLY A 715 -39.49 12.55 -6.62
CA GLY A 715 -39.65 11.80 -7.86
C GLY A 715 -38.81 10.52 -7.89
N PRO A 716 -38.92 9.70 -8.95
CA PRO A 716 -38.06 8.55 -9.13
C PRO A 716 -36.63 8.95 -9.52
N ALA A 717 -35.70 8.02 -9.40
CA ALA A 717 -34.45 8.08 -10.16
C ALA A 717 -34.75 7.89 -11.66
N LEU A 718 -34.14 8.71 -12.50
CA LEU A 718 -34.33 8.70 -13.96
C LEU A 718 -33.11 8.05 -14.61
N ILE A 719 -33.32 7.07 -15.50
CA ILE A 719 -32.24 6.30 -16.13
C ILE A 719 -32.06 6.73 -17.59
N TYR A 720 -30.84 7.13 -17.95
CA TYR A 720 -30.45 7.66 -19.25
C TYR A 720 -29.41 6.76 -19.91
N ARG A 721 -29.55 6.55 -21.23
CA ARG A 721 -28.48 5.97 -22.06
C ARG A 721 -27.62 7.06 -22.66
N ALA A 722 -26.35 6.76 -22.92
CA ALA A 722 -25.50 7.60 -23.75
C ALA A 722 -26.19 7.89 -25.10
N GLY A 723 -26.19 9.17 -25.51
CA GLY A 723 -26.79 9.59 -26.79
C GLY A 723 -28.33 9.60 -26.87
N SER A 724 -29.05 9.33 -25.77
CA SER A 724 -30.53 9.28 -25.77
C SER A 724 -31.20 10.66 -25.78
N ASP A 725 -32.42 10.75 -26.33
CA ASP A 725 -33.21 12.00 -26.32
C ASP A 725 -34.00 12.22 -25.02
N SER A 726 -34.11 11.21 -24.15
CA SER A 726 -34.80 11.28 -22.86
C SER A 726 -34.36 10.13 -21.95
N HIS A 727 -34.76 10.15 -20.69
CA HIS A 727 -34.70 8.94 -19.86
C HIS A 727 -35.53 7.82 -20.50
N HIS A 728 -35.05 6.59 -20.41
CA HIS A 728 -35.70 5.42 -21.00
C HIS A 728 -36.37 4.53 -19.93
N ALA A 729 -36.01 4.71 -18.66
CA ALA A 729 -36.60 4.05 -17.52
C ALA A 729 -36.57 4.97 -16.28
N ALA A 730 -37.29 4.55 -15.24
CA ALA A 730 -37.33 5.21 -13.94
C ALA A 730 -37.45 4.15 -12.83
N ALA A 731 -36.98 4.42 -11.63
CA ALA A 731 -37.16 3.54 -10.47
C ALA A 731 -37.37 4.34 -9.18
N GLY A 732 -38.08 3.76 -8.20
CA GLY A 732 -38.28 4.36 -6.89
C GLY A 732 -39.26 5.53 -6.85
N ASN A 733 -40.33 5.51 -7.67
CA ASN A 733 -41.39 6.53 -7.64
C ASN A 733 -42.30 6.38 -6.42
N THR A 734 -41.75 6.67 -5.24
CA THR A 734 -42.41 6.50 -3.94
C THR A 734 -43.00 7.79 -3.38
N GLY A 735 -42.90 8.90 -4.14
CA GLY A 735 -43.20 10.25 -3.67
C GLY A 735 -42.18 10.83 -2.67
N ARG A 736 -41.10 10.09 -2.37
CA ARG A 736 -39.96 10.57 -1.58
C ARG A 736 -39.07 11.47 -2.44
N LYS A 737 -38.30 12.33 -1.77
CA LYS A 737 -37.18 13.05 -2.35
C LYS A 737 -35.90 12.27 -2.08
N TRP A 738 -35.23 11.85 -3.14
CA TRP A 738 -33.92 11.19 -3.09
C TRP A 738 -32.81 12.23 -3.22
N ILE A 739 -31.73 12.11 -2.45
CA ILE A 739 -30.61 13.06 -2.44
C ILE A 739 -29.34 12.49 -3.05
N LEU A 740 -29.19 11.17 -3.02
CA LEU A 740 -28.01 10.46 -3.49
C LEU A 740 -28.44 9.11 -4.09
N CYS A 741 -27.62 8.60 -5.00
CA CYS A 741 -27.81 7.30 -5.62
C CYS A 741 -26.46 6.60 -5.82
N ALA A 742 -26.47 5.27 -5.69
CA ALA A 742 -25.36 4.41 -6.08
C ALA A 742 -25.91 3.21 -6.86
N ALA A 743 -25.07 2.61 -7.70
CA ALA A 743 -25.40 1.48 -8.55
C ALA A 743 -24.44 0.33 -8.29
N GLY A 744 -24.94 -0.89 -8.28
CA GLY A 744 -24.13 -2.10 -8.08
C GLY A 744 -25.02 -3.32 -7.93
N ASN A 745 -24.41 -4.47 -7.73
CA ASN A 745 -25.13 -5.73 -7.58
C ASN A 745 -25.61 -5.87 -6.14
N PHE A 746 -26.81 -5.38 -5.83
CA PHE A 746 -27.42 -5.46 -4.49
C PHE A 746 -28.47 -6.58 -4.38
N ASP A 747 -28.35 -7.55 -5.30
CA ASP A 747 -28.88 -8.92 -5.37
C ASP A 747 -30.35 -9.22 -5.02
N GLY A 748 -31.22 -8.29 -5.43
CA GLY A 748 -32.67 -8.47 -5.52
C GLY A 748 -33.19 -9.28 -6.71
N ALA A 749 -32.27 -9.80 -7.56
CA ALA A 749 -32.39 -10.90 -8.53
C ALA A 749 -32.37 -10.56 -10.04
N LEU A 750 -31.97 -11.60 -10.81
CA LEU A 750 -31.88 -11.77 -12.28
C LEU A 750 -30.49 -11.44 -12.87
N ARG A 751 -29.54 -12.36 -12.64
CA ARG A 751 -28.17 -12.49 -13.21
C ARG A 751 -27.78 -11.42 -14.25
N ALA A 752 -26.74 -10.65 -13.90
CA ALA A 752 -26.06 -9.64 -14.71
C ALA A 752 -26.81 -8.31 -14.88
N LYS A 753 -27.41 -7.78 -13.82
CA LYS A 753 -27.94 -6.41 -13.79
C LYS A 753 -27.53 -5.74 -12.50
N ASP A 754 -27.18 -4.47 -12.58
CA ASP A 754 -27.03 -3.60 -11.43
C ASP A 754 -28.40 -3.13 -10.94
N GLU A 755 -28.50 -2.89 -9.64
CA GLU A 755 -29.64 -2.28 -8.98
C GLU A 755 -29.30 -0.88 -8.45
N ILE A 756 -30.34 -0.10 -8.14
CA ILE A 756 -30.20 1.30 -7.73
C ILE A 756 -30.46 1.41 -6.23
N ALA A 757 -29.45 1.83 -5.48
CA ALA A 757 -29.57 2.25 -4.10
C ALA A 757 -29.91 3.74 -4.02
N LEU A 758 -30.99 4.11 -3.34
CA LEU A 758 -31.46 5.49 -3.21
C LEU A 758 -31.55 5.91 -1.73
N ILE A 759 -30.97 7.07 -1.42
CA ILE A 759 -30.98 7.66 -0.07
C ILE A 759 -31.95 8.85 -0.03
N SER A 760 -32.87 8.84 0.93
CA SER A 760 -33.89 9.89 1.05
C SER A 760 -33.40 11.14 1.80
N ASP A 761 -33.94 12.32 1.50
CA ASP A 761 -33.58 13.59 2.18
C ASP A 761 -34.10 13.66 3.62
N THR A 762 -35.05 12.79 3.99
CA THR A 762 -35.76 12.85 5.27
C THR A 762 -35.56 11.56 6.05
N PRO A 763 -35.00 11.61 7.26
CA PRO A 763 -34.80 10.42 8.06
C PRO A 763 -36.13 9.86 8.55
N VAL A 764 -36.27 8.54 8.53
CA VAL A 764 -37.38 7.81 9.15
C VAL A 764 -36.90 7.33 10.51
N ASN A 765 -37.58 7.75 11.59
CA ASN A 765 -37.16 7.47 12.97
C ASN A 765 -35.70 7.88 13.28
N GLY A 766 -35.22 8.95 12.65
CA GLY A 766 -33.84 9.43 12.83
C GLY A 766 -32.79 8.74 11.97
N ILE A 767 -33.17 7.82 11.08
CA ILE A 767 -32.27 7.06 10.20
C ILE A 767 -32.52 7.47 8.74
N TYR A 768 -31.46 7.78 8.01
CA TYR A 768 -31.49 8.01 6.56
C TYR A 768 -31.49 6.65 5.83
N GLU A 769 -32.69 6.05 5.69
CA GLU A 769 -32.85 4.75 5.03
C GLU A 769 -32.27 4.73 3.60
N ILE A 770 -31.62 3.62 3.26
CA ILE A 770 -31.21 3.30 1.87
C ILE A 770 -32.19 2.28 1.31
N ALA A 771 -32.88 2.63 0.24
CA ALA A 771 -33.84 1.76 -0.42
C ALA A 771 -33.30 1.27 -1.77
N TYR A 772 -33.37 -0.03 -2.02
CA TYR A 772 -32.79 -0.68 -3.19
C TYR A 772 -33.87 -1.09 -4.18
N PHE A 773 -33.71 -0.70 -5.43
CA PHE A 773 -34.70 -0.89 -6.48
C PHE A 773 -34.09 -1.57 -7.70
N ALA A 774 -34.78 -2.59 -8.21
CA ALA A 774 -34.56 -3.05 -9.57
C ALA A 774 -35.08 -2.01 -10.59
N LEU A 775 -34.53 -2.04 -11.80
CA LEU A 775 -34.98 -1.18 -12.90
C LEU A 775 -36.51 -1.27 -13.09
N ARG A 776 -37.20 -0.13 -13.20
CA ARG A 776 -38.68 -0.02 -13.34
C ARG A 776 -39.49 -0.51 -12.13
N SER A 777 -38.86 -0.71 -10.97
CA SER A 777 -39.58 -0.98 -9.72
C SER A 777 -39.82 0.29 -8.92
N ASP A 778 -41.03 0.43 -8.37
CA ASP A 778 -41.37 1.43 -7.35
C ASP A 778 -41.42 0.84 -5.94
N VAL A 779 -41.22 -0.48 -5.81
CA VAL A 779 -41.17 -1.18 -4.54
C VAL A 779 -39.71 -1.56 -4.28
N PRO A 780 -39.11 -1.12 -3.17
CA PRO A 780 -37.77 -1.56 -2.83
C PRO A 780 -37.81 -3.04 -2.48
N PHE A 781 -36.85 -3.80 -2.98
CA PHE A 781 -36.73 -5.22 -2.63
C PHE A 781 -35.95 -5.43 -1.32
N LYS A 782 -35.18 -4.42 -0.91
CA LYS A 782 -34.33 -4.36 0.28
C LYS A 782 -34.30 -2.92 0.81
N VAL A 783 -34.26 -2.75 2.14
CA VAL A 783 -34.07 -1.44 2.77
C VAL A 783 -33.10 -1.54 3.94
N SER A 784 -32.01 -0.77 3.89
CA SER A 784 -31.03 -0.72 4.98
C SER A 784 -31.42 0.31 6.03
N ARG A 785 -31.46 -0.13 7.29
CA ARG A 785 -31.85 0.66 8.47
C ARG A 785 -30.79 0.63 9.58
N SER A 786 -29.52 0.80 9.20
CA SER A 786 -28.43 0.80 10.18
C SER A 786 -28.38 2.08 11.01
N LYS A 787 -28.01 1.96 12.29
CA LYS A 787 -27.78 3.13 13.17
C LYS A 787 -26.66 4.04 12.68
N SER A 788 -25.71 3.50 11.92
CA SER A 788 -24.63 4.26 11.26
C SER A 788 -25.15 5.35 10.30
N LEU A 789 -26.38 5.20 9.82
CA LEU A 789 -27.07 6.15 8.94
C LEU A 789 -27.90 7.19 9.69
N SER A 790 -27.60 7.45 10.97
CA SER A 790 -28.25 8.50 11.77
C SER A 790 -27.82 9.91 11.37
N LEU A 791 -26.69 10.04 10.68
CA LEU A 791 -26.23 11.28 10.06
C LEU A 791 -26.65 11.36 8.60
N LYS A 792 -26.96 12.57 8.15
CA LYS A 792 -27.24 12.84 6.74
C LYS A 792 -26.01 12.46 5.89
N PRO A 793 -26.15 11.60 4.86
CA PRO A 793 -25.03 11.31 3.96
C PRO A 793 -24.67 12.49 3.05
N ALA A 794 -23.37 12.71 2.85
CA ALA A 794 -22.81 13.66 1.88
C ALA A 794 -22.48 13.02 0.54
N SER A 795 -22.05 11.75 0.55
CA SER A 795 -21.74 10.98 -0.65
C SER A 795 -21.98 9.50 -0.40
N VAL A 796 -22.30 8.76 -1.46
CA VAL A 796 -22.49 7.30 -1.43
C VAL A 796 -21.98 6.72 -2.73
N VAL A 797 -21.21 5.64 -2.61
CA VAL A 797 -20.71 4.87 -3.74
C VAL A 797 -20.79 3.39 -3.41
N SER A 798 -20.78 2.53 -4.42
CA SER A 798 -20.78 1.08 -4.28
C SER A 798 -19.39 0.53 -4.48
N GLY A 799 -19.11 -0.64 -3.93
CA GLY A 799 -17.87 -1.32 -4.22
C GLY A 799 -17.77 -2.67 -3.55
N LYS A 800 -16.73 -3.39 -3.91
CA LYS A 800 -16.41 -4.71 -3.40
C LYS A 800 -15.64 -4.58 -2.09
N PHE A 801 -16.32 -4.82 -0.97
CA PHE A 801 -15.68 -4.98 0.34
C PHE A 801 -15.38 -6.45 0.62
N ILE A 802 -14.16 -6.77 1.06
CA ILE A 802 -13.81 -8.13 1.51
C ILE A 802 -13.86 -8.18 3.02
N VAL A 803 -14.73 -9.06 3.52
CA VAL A 803 -14.77 -9.44 4.93
C VAL A 803 -13.71 -10.52 5.17
N ASP A 804 -12.83 -10.31 6.15
CA ASP A 804 -11.87 -11.32 6.59
C ASP A 804 -12.57 -12.55 7.20
N GLU A 805 -11.86 -13.66 7.38
CA GLU A 805 -12.40 -14.88 8.02
C GLU A 805 -12.90 -14.67 9.47
N LYS A 806 -12.62 -13.50 10.06
CA LYS A 806 -13.08 -13.06 11.37
C LYS A 806 -13.36 -11.57 11.34
N LEU A 807 -14.40 -11.16 12.06
CA LEU A 807 -14.72 -9.75 12.21
C LEU A 807 -13.60 -9.00 12.94
N ASN A 808 -13.22 -7.87 12.38
CA ASN A 808 -12.33 -6.94 13.06
C ASN A 808 -13.11 -6.05 14.03
N LYS A 809 -12.40 -5.33 14.90
CA LYS A 809 -13.00 -4.50 15.96
C LYS A 809 -13.74 -3.23 15.49
N TYR A 810 -13.66 -2.89 14.21
CA TYR A 810 -14.42 -1.80 13.58
C TYR A 810 -15.59 -2.34 12.74
N GLU A 811 -15.79 -3.65 12.73
CA GLU A 811 -16.94 -4.30 12.12
C GLU A 811 -18.00 -4.58 13.18
N THR A 812 -19.25 -4.43 12.79
CA THR A 812 -20.40 -4.66 13.66
C THR A 812 -21.47 -5.39 12.90
N LEU A 813 -22.10 -6.34 13.59
CA LEU A 813 -23.28 -7.05 13.12
C LEU A 813 -24.51 -6.55 13.87
N GLU A 814 -25.58 -6.26 13.13
CA GLU A 814 -26.88 -5.95 13.69
C GLU A 814 -27.82 -7.13 13.42
N ASN A 815 -28.45 -7.66 14.48
CA ASN A 815 -29.49 -8.71 14.43
C ASN A 815 -29.12 -10.03 13.71
N ILE A 816 -27.83 -10.33 13.57
CA ILE A 816 -27.32 -11.59 13.02
C ILE A 816 -26.15 -12.11 13.85
N SER A 817 -25.99 -13.44 13.93
CA SER A 817 -24.82 -14.05 14.56
C SER A 817 -23.62 -14.05 13.61
N GLU A 818 -22.39 -14.08 14.14
CA GLU A 818 -21.18 -14.16 13.32
C GLU A 818 -21.16 -15.42 12.43
N GLU A 819 -21.61 -16.56 12.97
CA GLU A 819 -21.72 -17.83 12.23
C GLU A 819 -22.69 -17.72 11.05
N ASP A 820 -23.89 -17.18 11.28
CA ASP A 820 -24.90 -17.02 10.22
C ASP A 820 -24.47 -15.97 9.19
N PHE A 821 -23.80 -14.90 9.63
CA PHE A 821 -23.29 -13.85 8.74
C PHE A 821 -22.29 -14.41 7.73
N PHE A 822 -21.27 -15.15 8.18
CA PHE A 822 -20.30 -15.77 7.27
C PHE A 822 -20.91 -16.84 6.36
N ALA A 823 -22.05 -17.43 6.74
CA ALA A 823 -22.78 -18.37 5.89
C ALA A 823 -23.60 -17.69 4.79
N GLU A 824 -23.93 -16.41 4.94
CA GLU A 824 -24.89 -15.71 4.09
C GLU A 824 -24.32 -14.52 3.29
N ILE A 825 -23.23 -13.87 3.74
CA ILE A 825 -22.72 -12.60 3.21
C ILE A 825 -22.45 -12.60 1.69
N ASP A 826 -22.03 -13.73 1.14
CA ASP A 826 -21.83 -13.90 -0.31
C ASP A 826 -23.13 -13.71 -1.14
N ASN A 827 -24.30 -13.72 -0.50
CA ASN A 827 -25.62 -13.52 -1.12
C ASN A 827 -26.31 -12.22 -0.67
N TRP A 828 -25.55 -11.24 -0.16
CA TRP A 828 -26.08 -9.93 0.23
C TRP A 828 -25.74 -8.81 -0.77
N GLY A 829 -24.96 -9.14 -1.79
CA GLY A 829 -24.52 -8.22 -2.85
C GLY A 829 -23.32 -7.34 -2.45
N ASP A 830 -23.08 -6.33 -3.29
CA ASP A 830 -22.06 -5.32 -3.12
C ASP A 830 -22.32 -4.48 -1.86
N HIS A 831 -21.25 -3.89 -1.33
CA HIS A 831 -21.36 -3.00 -0.19
C HIS A 831 -21.52 -1.55 -0.66
N LEU A 832 -22.11 -0.72 0.19
CA LEU A 832 -22.15 0.72 0.00
C LEU A 832 -21.16 1.40 0.93
N ALA A 833 -20.26 2.20 0.38
CA ALA A 833 -19.46 3.16 1.15
C ALA A 833 -20.26 4.45 1.30
N VAL A 834 -20.58 4.83 2.54
CA VAL A 834 -21.37 6.01 2.88
C VAL A 834 -20.49 7.01 3.63
N LEU A 835 -20.33 8.20 3.06
CA LEU A 835 -19.70 9.34 3.72
C LEU A 835 -20.78 10.22 4.37
N PRO A 836 -20.76 10.46 5.70
CA PRO A 836 -21.67 11.37 6.36
C PRO A 836 -21.29 12.84 6.12
N GLU A 837 -22.29 13.72 6.13
CA GLU A 837 -22.13 15.16 5.98
C GLU A 837 -21.51 15.80 7.23
N PHE A 838 -21.74 15.23 8.40
CA PHE A 838 -21.23 15.79 9.66
C PHE A 838 -20.25 14.82 10.30
N LYS A 839 -19.31 15.36 11.08
CA LYS A 839 -18.47 14.53 11.94
C LYS A 839 -19.32 13.86 13.02
N LEU A 840 -18.95 12.63 13.39
CA LEU A 840 -19.44 11.96 14.58
C LEU A 840 -18.53 12.32 15.74
N SER A 841 -18.98 13.21 16.63
CA SER A 841 -18.16 13.81 17.70
C SER A 841 -16.89 14.46 17.13
N GLU A 842 -15.79 13.72 16.99
CA GLU A 842 -14.48 14.17 16.49
C GLU A 842 -14.03 13.59 15.14
N SER A 843 -14.68 12.52 14.64
CA SER A 843 -14.22 11.81 13.45
C SER A 843 -15.11 11.98 12.22
N TYR A 844 -14.52 11.88 11.03
CA TYR A 844 -15.27 11.61 9.79
C TYR A 844 -15.09 10.14 9.40
N PRO A 845 -16.07 9.27 9.68
CA PRO A 845 -16.03 7.89 9.22
C PRO A 845 -16.54 7.75 7.79
N ILE A 846 -16.11 6.72 7.11
CA ILE A 846 -16.87 6.08 6.03
C ILE A 846 -17.45 4.79 6.60
N PHE A 847 -18.71 4.54 6.28
CA PHE A 847 -19.36 3.26 6.60
C PHE A 847 -19.43 2.41 5.35
N TRP A 848 -18.74 1.27 5.34
CA TRP A 848 -19.09 0.19 4.41
C TRP A 848 -20.28 -0.54 5.00
N LEU A 849 -21.40 -0.56 4.30
CA LEU A 849 -22.65 -1.13 4.75
C LEU A 849 -23.12 -2.20 3.78
N CYS A 850 -23.50 -3.35 4.34
CA CYS A 850 -24.26 -4.37 3.66
C CYS A 850 -25.46 -4.83 4.52
N THR A 851 -26.50 -5.35 3.90
CA THR A 851 -27.75 -5.73 4.59
C THR A 851 -28.33 -6.96 3.92
N SER A 852 -28.93 -7.86 4.70
CA SER A 852 -29.55 -9.08 4.17
C SER A 852 -30.67 -8.75 3.19
N ILE A 853 -30.72 -9.47 2.07
CA ILE A 853 -31.83 -9.39 1.11
C ILE A 853 -33.13 -9.98 1.64
N THR A 854 -33.05 -10.88 2.63
CA THR A 854 -34.24 -11.57 3.17
C THR A 854 -34.75 -10.98 4.46
N GLN A 855 -33.90 -10.23 5.18
CA GLN A 855 -34.20 -9.66 6.48
C GLN A 855 -33.60 -8.25 6.60
N ASP A 856 -34.39 -7.22 6.27
CA ASP A 856 -33.99 -5.80 6.31
C ASP A 856 -33.35 -5.32 7.64
N GLU A 857 -33.55 -6.04 8.73
CA GLU A 857 -32.97 -5.70 10.05
C GLU A 857 -31.59 -6.33 10.30
N GLN A 858 -31.16 -7.28 9.46
CA GLN A 858 -29.84 -7.88 9.54
C GLN A 858 -28.85 -7.08 8.71
N SER A 859 -27.84 -6.51 9.35
CA SER A 859 -26.84 -5.68 8.69
C SER A 859 -25.43 -6.00 9.17
N HIS A 860 -24.47 -5.74 8.29
CA HIS A 860 -23.07 -5.64 8.62
C HIS A 860 -22.61 -4.24 8.24
N TYR A 861 -21.84 -3.61 9.11
CA TYR A 861 -21.11 -2.42 8.72
C TYR A 861 -19.68 -2.44 9.24
N ARG A 862 -18.79 -1.84 8.46
CA ARG A 862 -17.43 -1.50 8.86
C ARG A 862 -17.25 0.00 8.92
N LEU A 863 -16.71 0.49 10.03
CA LEU A 863 -16.29 1.87 10.19
C LEU A 863 -14.84 2.03 9.70
N ILE A 864 -14.64 2.83 8.66
CA ILE A 864 -13.33 3.30 8.21
C ILE A 864 -13.15 4.75 8.68
N PRO A 865 -12.31 5.00 9.68
CA PRO A 865 -12.08 6.35 10.14
C PRO A 865 -11.11 7.07 9.19
N LEU A 866 -11.59 8.05 8.44
CA LEU A 866 -10.75 8.90 7.59
C LEU A 866 -9.92 9.91 8.39
N LEU A 867 -10.48 10.34 9.51
CA LEU A 867 -9.95 11.33 10.45
C LEU A 867 -10.59 10.97 11.78
N ARG A 868 -9.82 10.61 12.83
CA ARG A 868 -10.39 10.14 14.12
C ARG A 868 -10.68 11.25 15.10
#